data_AF-A0A5C3EYJ0-F1
#
_entry.id   AF-A0A5C3EYJ0-F1
#
_cell.length_a   1.000
_cell.length_b   1.000
_cell.length_c   1.000
_cell.angle_alpha   90.00
_cell.angle_beta   90.00
_cell.angle_gamma   90.00
#
_symmetry.space_group_name_H-M   'P 1'
#
loop_
_entity.id
_entity.type
_entity.pdbx_description
1 polymer ?
#
loop_
_entity_poly.entity_id
_entity_poly.type
_entity_poly.pdbx_seq_one_letter_code
_entity_poly.pdbx_strand_id
1 'polypeptide(L)'
;MHRDPPVHQGPHLQRPSAWRSTYPTAQQRRDLVIGIESQAHRLSLVVLDASDRLAILYVHHVVFNTDLDAMASRLIHALDILLERCAGDGRIDLSRVRAIGCCGAIDMPLCLTVEANEMLARLSPRLSLPCQLATPSFALSDTVPAASNDRAPLDGVASAMPAFPTVSSQQQGSKDPPGAFAEGIARLCGRGASIQPSLYTTPSASTAHTTTDAGLVASLLAGRVVGMSKSVAAATGLAAIDELEHEPPRWSGDRLASIGGETLVPQLAAKLGPIDSAAVSPAQRQQQNTVSHWLQQRFGFDRSCIVAPCLPSSVAAFLSFLPQDNDIGLGTSSTHDEMIVPLSDPRALPSLDAPAQLLPDPVDPSRRWLAVVRFEGAAEARQIARDTSASGRWSTFSKVVHAVPFGATPSLDDKRYALFAPRGPRRGLHRFEAGEAVPAFGDTRADPRVVLEGQAMAMRSALEDIATSAAAAAAAASGAADDERGGTRRRAATLRPQPRRVYGWGKAAGDPSVASVVRDVVGGSVVVARDDVERASETPKPLPRARRAMVGAALYGLFEADASRFDSFERVVEQTYGLAAPHTDVPLSPTSTSSWTPHAARRTRVQRDANGRQGSEVAINVDARRLVEVAAPDAVMVDVYSALLVEHRRLATVLAKAQTRNES
;
A
#
# COMPACT_ATOMS: atom_id res chain seq x y z
N MET A 1 -5.83 52.04 -76.41
CA MET A 1 -6.44 51.62 -77.68
C MET A 1 -5.90 50.25 -78.03
N HIS A 2 -6.78 49.27 -78.18
CA HIS A 2 -6.58 47.98 -78.87
C HIS A 2 -5.39 47.09 -78.48
N ARG A 3 -5.51 45.77 -78.40
CA ARG A 3 -6.59 44.77 -78.33
C ARG A 3 -5.74 43.51 -78.48
N ASP A 4 -5.82 42.57 -77.55
CA ASP A 4 -5.75 41.16 -77.95
C ASP A 4 -6.76 40.39 -77.12
N PRO A 5 -7.72 39.70 -77.78
CA PRO A 5 -8.71 38.85 -77.15
C PRO A 5 -8.22 37.37 -77.26
N PRO A 6 -9.00 36.35 -76.89
CA PRO A 6 -8.62 35.42 -75.83
C PRO A 6 -8.47 33.98 -76.38
N VAL A 7 -8.20 32.98 -75.54
CA VAL A 7 -9.01 31.75 -75.44
C VAL A 7 -8.57 30.90 -74.23
N HIS A 8 -9.59 30.70 -73.38
CA HIS A 8 -9.81 29.73 -72.30
C HIS A 8 -9.57 28.26 -72.70
N GLN A 9 -9.46 27.22 -71.86
CA GLN A 9 -9.68 26.97 -70.42
C GLN A 9 -9.11 25.57 -70.10
N GLY A 10 -8.65 25.36 -68.87
CA GLY A 10 -8.47 24.05 -68.23
C GLY A 10 -8.74 24.20 -66.73
N PRO A 11 -9.40 23.22 -66.07
CA PRO A 11 -10.32 23.50 -64.96
C PRO A 11 -9.65 23.81 -63.62
N HIS A 12 -10.36 24.62 -62.84
CA HIS A 12 -10.05 25.08 -61.50
C HIS A 12 -9.73 23.95 -60.50
N LEU A 13 -8.52 23.99 -59.94
CA LEU A 13 -8.25 23.48 -58.59
C LEU A 13 -8.38 24.65 -57.61
N GLN A 14 -9.51 24.67 -56.90
CA GLN A 14 -9.69 25.53 -55.73
C GLN A 14 -8.61 25.21 -54.70
N ARG A 15 -7.82 26.23 -54.31
CA ARG A 15 -6.92 26.15 -53.16
C ARG A 15 -7.76 25.95 -51.89
N PRO A 16 -7.51 24.91 -51.08
CA PRO A 16 -8.15 24.81 -49.77
C PRO A 16 -7.64 25.95 -48.90
N SER A 17 -8.60 26.71 -48.38
CA SER A 17 -8.43 27.73 -47.36
C SER A 17 -7.67 27.18 -46.15
N ALA A 18 -6.68 27.95 -45.70
CA ALA A 18 -6.11 28.02 -44.36
C ALA A 18 -6.31 26.77 -43.47
N TRP A 19 -5.22 26.02 -43.30
CA TRP A 19 -5.01 25.15 -42.15
C TRP A 19 -5.17 25.97 -40.86
N ARG A 20 -6.40 26.03 -40.33
CA ARG A 20 -6.61 26.36 -38.92
C ARG A 20 -5.94 25.25 -38.14
N SER A 21 -4.80 25.57 -37.51
CA SER A 21 -4.18 24.68 -36.55
C SER A 21 -5.21 24.37 -35.47
N THR A 22 -5.60 23.11 -35.35
CA THR A 22 -6.28 22.58 -34.18
C THR A 22 -5.28 22.48 -33.03
N TYR A 23 -4.74 23.62 -32.59
CA TYR A 23 -4.32 23.75 -31.20
C TYR A 23 -5.59 24.05 -30.40
N PRO A 24 -5.87 23.34 -29.30
CA PRO A 24 -7.02 23.67 -28.47
C PRO A 24 -6.81 25.08 -27.88
N THR A 25 -7.45 26.06 -28.52
CA THR A 25 -7.72 27.38 -27.97
C THR A 25 -8.72 27.22 -26.82
N ALA A 26 -8.41 27.86 -25.70
CA ALA A 26 -8.95 27.66 -24.34
C ALA A 26 -8.23 26.54 -23.56
N GLN A 27 -7.15 26.94 -22.88
CA GLN A 27 -6.49 26.17 -21.82
C GLN A 27 -7.49 25.97 -20.68
N GLN A 28 -8.33 24.95 -20.81
CA GLN A 28 -9.25 24.50 -19.78
C GLN A 28 -8.44 24.32 -18.49
N ARG A 29 -8.85 25.01 -17.42
CA ARG A 29 -8.10 25.03 -16.17
C ARG A 29 -8.13 23.60 -15.55
N ARG A 30 -7.05 22.83 -15.76
CA ARG A 30 -6.72 21.55 -15.10
C ARG A 30 -6.44 21.66 -13.58
N ASP A 31 -7.32 21.18 -12.72
CA ASP A 31 -6.98 21.09 -11.29
C ASP A 31 -5.90 20.02 -11.08
N LEU A 32 -4.97 20.26 -10.15
CA LEU A 32 -3.83 19.37 -9.88
C LEU A 32 -3.92 18.79 -8.47
N VAL A 33 -3.35 17.60 -8.30
CA VAL A 33 -3.26 16.94 -6.98
C VAL A 33 -1.87 16.34 -6.82
N ILE A 34 -1.32 16.45 -5.61
CA ILE A 34 0.00 15.93 -5.27
C ILE A 34 -0.12 14.73 -4.34
N GLY A 35 0.64 13.68 -4.62
CA GLY A 35 0.84 12.55 -3.73
C GLY A 35 2.30 12.44 -3.32
N ILE A 36 2.56 12.32 -2.03
CA ILE A 36 3.91 12.19 -1.47
C ILE A 36 4.02 10.87 -0.70
N GLU A 37 5.09 10.11 -0.95
CA GLU A 37 5.41 8.88 -0.24
C GLU A 37 6.77 9.01 0.45
N SER A 38 6.76 8.84 1.77
CA SER A 38 7.96 8.72 2.60
C SER A 38 8.37 7.26 2.75
N GLN A 39 9.68 7.02 2.64
CA GLN A 39 10.31 5.71 2.79
C GLN A 39 11.66 5.87 3.50
N ALA A 40 12.19 4.78 4.04
CA ALA A 40 13.42 4.78 4.85
C ALA A 40 14.63 5.50 4.21
N HIS A 41 14.78 5.44 2.88
CA HIS A 41 15.92 6.01 2.15
C HIS A 41 15.50 6.98 1.03
N ARG A 42 14.22 7.35 0.95
CA ARG A 42 13.70 8.14 -0.18
C ARG A 42 12.41 8.87 0.19
N LEU A 43 12.30 10.11 -0.30
CA LEU A 43 11.03 10.83 -0.41
C LEU A 43 10.65 10.95 -1.90
N SER A 44 9.41 10.62 -2.24
CA SER A 44 8.92 10.66 -3.63
C SER A 44 7.66 11.50 -3.74
N LEU A 45 7.52 12.20 -4.87
CA LEU A 45 6.36 13.04 -5.19
C LEU A 45 5.83 12.70 -6.59
N VAL A 46 4.50 12.65 -6.71
CA VAL A 46 3.77 12.61 -7.98
C VAL A 46 2.82 13.80 -8.08
N VAL A 47 2.70 14.37 -9.28
CA VAL A 47 1.64 15.33 -9.62
C VAL A 47 0.71 14.67 -10.63
N LEU A 48 -0.59 14.67 -10.31
CA LEU A 48 -1.66 14.15 -11.15
C LEU A 48 -2.50 15.30 -11.68
N ASP A 49 -2.91 15.18 -12.95
CA ASP A 49 -3.98 15.99 -13.53
C ASP A 49 -5.32 15.46 -12.99
N ALA A 50 -5.95 16.21 -12.09
CA ALA A 50 -7.25 15.84 -11.60
C ALA A 50 -8.25 15.84 -12.77
N SER A 51 -8.25 16.87 -13.61
CA SER A 51 -9.26 17.04 -14.66
C SER A 51 -9.23 16.01 -15.80
N ASP A 52 -8.17 15.21 -15.94
CA ASP A 52 -8.01 14.22 -17.02
C ASP A 52 -7.55 12.85 -16.51
N ARG A 53 -8.51 12.03 -16.02
CA ARG A 53 -8.31 10.61 -15.65
C ARG A 53 -7.10 10.35 -14.74
N LEU A 54 -6.69 11.32 -13.90
CA LEU A 54 -5.52 11.22 -13.02
C LEU A 54 -4.21 10.95 -13.79
N ALA A 55 -4.05 11.58 -14.95
CA ALA A 55 -2.82 11.47 -15.72
C ALA A 55 -1.61 11.94 -14.90
N ILE A 56 -0.58 11.10 -14.83
CA ILE A 56 0.68 11.45 -14.16
C ILE A 56 1.41 12.50 -15.02
N LEU A 57 1.52 13.72 -14.50
CA LEU A 57 2.19 14.84 -15.16
C LEU A 57 3.67 14.94 -14.77
N TYR A 58 3.98 14.64 -13.51
CA TYR A 58 5.31 14.79 -12.95
C TYR A 58 5.57 13.72 -11.89
N VAL A 59 6.76 13.15 -11.89
CA VAL A 59 7.25 12.24 -10.84
C VAL A 59 8.70 12.60 -10.56
N HIS A 60 9.02 12.79 -9.29
CA HIS A 60 10.40 12.94 -8.86
C HIS A 60 10.60 12.25 -7.51
N HIS A 61 11.83 11.85 -7.25
CA HIS A 61 12.25 11.38 -5.94
C HIS A 61 13.58 11.99 -5.53
N VAL A 62 13.82 12.05 -4.22
CA VAL A 62 15.11 12.35 -3.61
C VAL A 62 15.49 11.13 -2.78
N VAL A 63 16.62 10.51 -3.14
CA VAL A 63 17.22 9.41 -2.37
C VAL A 63 18.28 10.01 -1.46
N PHE A 64 18.29 9.60 -0.20
CA PHE A 64 19.24 10.08 0.80
C PHE A 64 19.94 8.91 1.47
N ASN A 65 21.18 9.15 1.94
CA ASN A 65 21.94 8.16 2.68
C ASN A 65 21.42 8.08 4.12
N THR A 66 21.20 6.86 4.61
CA THR A 66 20.73 6.58 5.96
C THR A 66 21.83 6.68 7.03
N ASP A 67 23.09 6.71 6.62
CA ASP A 67 24.24 6.49 7.52
C ASP A 67 24.73 7.74 8.27
N LEU A 68 24.29 8.95 7.87
CA LEU A 68 24.95 10.20 8.28
C LEU A 68 24.04 11.26 8.94
N ASP A 69 22.76 11.34 8.57
CA ASP A 69 21.86 12.43 9.00
C ASP A 69 20.59 11.90 9.65
N ALA A 70 20.01 12.60 10.62
CA ALA A 70 18.73 12.22 11.21
C ALA A 70 17.58 12.21 10.16
N MET A 71 16.65 11.25 10.24
CA MET A 71 15.45 11.11 9.40
C MET A 71 14.69 12.42 9.24
N ALA A 72 14.43 13.13 10.33
CA ALA A 72 13.74 14.42 10.27
C ALA A 72 14.50 15.42 9.39
N SER A 73 15.82 15.52 9.55
CA SER A 73 16.68 16.38 8.71
C SER A 73 16.62 15.95 7.25
N ARG A 74 16.73 14.64 6.96
CA ARG A 74 16.67 14.10 5.59
C ARG A 74 15.34 14.44 4.90
N LEU A 75 14.22 14.31 5.62
CA LEU A 75 12.89 14.62 5.10
C LEU A 75 12.70 16.12 4.85
N ILE A 76 13.20 16.97 5.76
CA ILE A 76 13.18 18.44 5.61
C ILE A 76 13.93 18.87 4.33
N HIS A 77 15.16 18.36 4.15
CA HIS A 77 15.97 18.65 2.96
C HIS A 77 15.34 18.07 1.68
N ALA A 78 14.87 16.83 1.73
CA ALA A 78 14.29 16.16 0.58
C ALA A 78 13.00 16.83 0.10
N LEU A 79 12.14 17.28 1.03
CA LEU A 79 10.89 17.97 0.69
C LEU A 79 11.18 19.32 0.01
N ASP A 80 12.12 20.09 0.55
CA ASP A 80 12.54 21.38 -0.04
C ASP A 80 13.04 21.19 -1.48
N ILE A 81 13.94 20.23 -1.70
CA ILE A 81 14.45 19.88 -3.04
C ILE A 81 13.32 19.42 -3.99
N LEU A 82 12.38 18.60 -3.51
CA LEU A 82 11.28 18.11 -4.36
C LEU A 82 10.36 19.25 -4.79
N LEU A 83 10.04 20.17 -3.88
CA LEU A 83 9.18 21.33 -4.17
C LEU A 83 9.88 22.30 -5.13
N GLU A 84 11.17 22.60 -4.92
CA GLU A 84 11.95 23.45 -5.83
C GLU A 84 12.05 22.86 -7.23
N ARG A 85 12.31 21.55 -7.35
CA ARG A 85 12.33 20.87 -8.66
C ARG A 85 10.96 20.86 -9.34
N CYS A 86 9.90 20.62 -8.58
CA CYS A 86 8.53 20.62 -9.10
C CYS A 86 8.14 22.02 -9.61
N ALA A 87 8.42 23.07 -8.84
CA ALA A 87 8.18 24.45 -9.24
C ALA A 87 9.05 24.88 -10.44
N GLY A 88 10.29 24.40 -10.51
CA GLY A 88 11.24 24.69 -11.59
C GLY A 88 10.97 23.95 -12.91
N ASP A 89 10.12 22.92 -12.93
CA ASP A 89 9.82 22.14 -14.14
C ASP A 89 9.08 22.96 -15.22
N GLY A 90 8.42 24.07 -14.84
CA GLY A 90 7.77 25.02 -15.75
C GLY A 90 6.47 24.51 -16.40
N ARG A 91 6.20 23.20 -16.35
CA ARG A 91 4.92 22.60 -16.80
C ARG A 91 3.89 22.49 -15.68
N ILE A 92 4.33 22.56 -14.43
CA ILE A 92 3.48 22.41 -13.24
C ILE A 92 3.21 23.79 -12.65
N ASP A 93 1.95 24.22 -12.70
CA ASP A 93 1.48 25.44 -12.03
C ASP A 93 0.88 25.07 -10.67
N LEU A 94 1.66 25.31 -9.61
CA LEU A 94 1.32 24.93 -8.23
C LEU A 94 0.13 25.71 -7.66
N SER A 95 -0.27 26.84 -8.26
CA SER A 95 -1.48 27.57 -7.88
C SER A 95 -2.77 26.80 -8.17
N ARG A 96 -2.67 25.71 -8.95
CA ARG A 96 -3.79 24.86 -9.34
C ARG A 96 -3.89 23.60 -8.48
N VAL A 97 -2.97 23.41 -7.54
CA VAL A 97 -2.99 22.25 -6.65
C VAL A 97 -4.15 22.43 -5.66
N ARG A 98 -5.09 21.50 -5.70
CA ARG A 98 -6.28 21.50 -4.83
C ARG A 98 -6.07 20.70 -3.56
N ALA A 99 -5.25 19.65 -3.65
CA ALA A 99 -4.97 18.80 -2.50
C ALA A 99 -3.58 18.17 -2.57
N ILE A 100 -3.04 17.89 -1.39
CA ILE A 100 -1.81 17.15 -1.18
C ILE A 100 -2.12 16.01 -0.20
N GLY A 101 -1.83 14.78 -0.60
CA GLY A 101 -1.89 13.63 0.29
C GLY A 101 -0.50 13.06 0.58
N CYS A 102 -0.31 12.58 1.80
CA CYS A 102 0.95 12.00 2.26
C CYS A 102 0.74 10.54 2.71
N CYS A 103 1.73 9.68 2.46
CA CYS A 103 1.74 8.32 2.97
C CYS A 103 3.16 7.88 3.36
N GLY A 104 3.25 6.92 4.28
CA GLY A 104 4.53 6.42 4.80
C GLY A 104 4.38 5.08 5.52
N ALA A 105 5.51 4.46 5.84
CA ALA A 105 5.53 3.28 6.71
C ALA A 105 5.26 3.69 8.16
N ILE A 106 4.65 2.81 8.95
CA ILE A 106 4.25 3.10 10.34
C ILE A 106 5.23 2.41 11.31
N ASP A 107 6.52 2.61 11.06
CA ASP A 107 7.57 1.86 11.76
C ASP A 107 8.36 2.75 12.73
N MET A 108 8.46 4.05 12.44
CA MET A 108 9.39 4.95 13.11
C MET A 108 8.69 6.14 13.75
N PRO A 109 8.72 6.27 15.09
CA PRO A 109 8.26 7.47 15.76
C PRO A 109 9.29 8.59 15.63
N LEU A 110 8.84 9.79 15.23
CA LEU A 110 9.65 11.00 15.18
C LEU A 110 9.20 11.96 16.28
N CYS A 111 10.15 12.43 17.09
CA CYS A 111 9.89 13.32 18.22
C CYS A 111 10.17 14.78 17.85
N LEU A 112 9.12 15.60 17.86
CA LEU A 112 9.19 17.04 17.65
C LEU A 112 9.32 17.77 18.97
N THR A 113 10.04 18.89 18.96
CA THR A 113 10.29 19.70 20.15
C THR A 113 9.09 20.55 20.56
N VAL A 114 9.15 21.16 21.75
CA VAL A 114 8.14 22.15 22.21
C VAL A 114 8.05 23.37 21.32
N GLU A 115 9.14 23.74 20.64
CA GLU A 115 9.20 24.86 19.71
C GLU A 115 8.64 24.52 18.32
N ALA A 116 8.47 23.24 17.99
CA ALA A 116 8.19 22.79 16.62
C ALA A 116 6.97 23.46 15.98
N ASN A 117 5.86 23.55 16.71
CA ASN A 117 4.64 24.17 16.17
C ASN A 117 4.79 25.68 15.95
N GLU A 118 5.53 26.38 16.82
CA GLU A 118 5.82 27.82 16.67
C GLU A 118 6.81 28.08 15.52
N MET A 119 7.77 27.18 15.30
CA MET A 119 8.68 27.22 14.17
C MET A 119 7.95 27.03 12.85
N LEU A 120 7.06 26.02 12.76
CA LEU A 120 6.25 25.77 11.56
C LEU A 120 5.32 26.95 11.22
N ALA A 121 4.70 27.56 12.24
CA ALA A 121 3.81 28.71 12.05
C ALA A 121 4.52 29.98 11.55
N ARG A 122 5.84 30.11 11.80
CA ARG A 122 6.65 31.29 11.47
C ARG A 122 7.59 31.09 10.28
N LEU A 123 7.41 30.03 9.49
CA LEU A 123 8.22 29.78 8.30
C LEU A 123 8.22 30.98 7.34
N SER A 124 9.40 31.50 7.05
CA SER A 124 9.63 32.61 6.13
C SER A 124 9.76 32.10 4.69
N PRO A 125 8.98 32.63 3.73
CA PRO A 125 9.02 32.19 2.34
C PRO A 125 10.35 32.51 1.64
N ARG A 126 11.16 33.39 2.22
CA ARG A 126 12.46 33.82 1.68
C ARG A 126 13.56 32.78 1.88
N LEU A 127 13.35 31.86 2.80
CA LEU A 127 14.33 30.85 3.21
C LEU A 127 13.81 29.45 2.88
N SER A 128 14.74 28.52 2.66
CA SER A 128 14.43 27.09 2.52
C SER A 128 14.07 26.48 3.88
N LEU A 129 13.45 25.29 3.88
CA LEU A 129 13.14 24.58 5.13
C LEU A 129 14.41 24.25 5.95
N PRO A 130 15.51 23.72 5.36
CA PRO A 130 16.73 23.41 6.12
C PRO A 130 17.37 24.60 6.84
N CYS A 131 17.28 25.80 6.26
CA CYS A 131 17.84 27.01 6.89
C CYS A 131 17.06 27.47 8.12
N GLN A 132 15.83 26.98 8.33
CA GLN A 132 14.93 27.44 9.38
C GLN A 132 14.62 26.36 10.42
N LEU A 133 14.62 25.09 10.00
CA LEU A 133 14.26 23.93 10.80
C LEU A 133 15.52 23.11 11.12
N ALA A 134 16.36 23.65 11.99
CA ALA A 134 17.55 22.95 12.45
C ALA A 134 17.20 21.86 13.47
N THR A 135 17.81 20.68 13.34
CA THR A 135 17.90 19.69 14.42
C THR A 135 19.07 20.06 15.35
N PRO A 136 18.94 20.00 16.69
CA PRO A 136 17.83 19.40 17.43
C PRO A 136 16.70 20.37 17.80
N SER A 137 16.76 21.65 17.42
CA SER A 137 15.79 22.67 17.85
C SER A 137 14.36 22.41 17.39
N PHE A 138 14.18 21.79 16.22
CA PHE A 138 12.86 21.47 15.65
C PHE A 138 12.42 20.02 15.92
N ALA A 139 13.33 19.07 15.72
CA ALA A 139 13.10 17.65 15.93
C ALA A 139 14.30 17.06 16.64
N LEU A 140 14.05 16.16 17.59
CA LEU A 140 15.12 15.46 18.29
C LEU A 140 15.74 14.44 17.34
N SER A 141 17.08 14.35 17.37
CA SER A 141 17.82 13.43 16.50
C SER A 141 17.40 11.98 16.72
N ASP A 142 17.42 11.20 15.64
CA ASP A 142 16.76 9.91 15.45
C ASP A 142 16.63 9.01 16.69
N THR A 143 15.38 8.66 16.95
CA THR A 143 14.98 7.37 17.46
C THR A 143 15.64 6.26 16.64
N VAL A 144 16.36 5.36 17.31
CA VAL A 144 17.05 4.22 16.68
C VAL A 144 16.07 3.47 15.75
N PRO A 145 16.46 3.17 14.49
CA PRO A 145 15.64 2.33 13.61
C PRO A 145 15.25 1.02 14.31
N ALA A 146 13.97 0.65 14.28
CA ALA A 146 13.63 -0.77 14.32
C ALA A 146 14.30 -1.37 13.07
N ALA A 147 15.39 -2.11 13.29
CA ALA A 147 16.24 -2.80 12.31
C ALA A 147 16.04 -2.42 10.83
N SER A 148 16.97 -1.63 10.30
CA SER A 148 17.18 -1.29 8.88
C SER A 148 16.43 -2.17 7.85
N ASN A 149 15.26 -1.71 7.41
CA ASN A 149 14.66 -2.15 6.16
C ASN A 149 15.40 -1.48 5.00
N ASP A 150 16.45 -2.13 4.47
CA ASP A 150 16.70 -2.29 3.01
C ASP A 150 18.17 -2.56 2.55
N ARG A 151 19.20 -2.80 3.39
CA ARG A 151 20.55 -2.96 2.77
C ARG A 151 21.70 -3.75 3.41
N ALA A 152 21.50 -4.63 4.39
CA ALA A 152 22.59 -5.49 4.89
C ALA A 152 22.40 -6.97 4.53
N PRO A 153 23.47 -7.74 4.24
CA PRO A 153 23.42 -9.20 4.21
C PRO A 153 22.87 -9.73 5.53
N LEU A 154 21.91 -10.66 5.44
CA LEU A 154 21.10 -11.19 6.54
C LEU A 154 21.87 -11.98 7.61
N ASP A 155 23.20 -12.11 7.50
CA ASP A 155 23.98 -12.98 8.38
C ASP A 155 24.25 -12.37 9.77
N GLY A 156 24.02 -11.07 9.99
CA GLY A 156 24.43 -10.38 11.23
C GLY A 156 23.33 -9.82 12.13
N VAL A 157 22.13 -9.50 11.60
CA VAL A 157 21.15 -8.69 12.35
C VAL A 157 19.93 -9.48 12.80
N ALA A 158 19.56 -10.55 12.08
CA ALA A 158 18.49 -11.47 12.50
C ALA A 158 18.89 -12.29 13.75
N SER A 159 20.19 -12.49 13.97
CA SER A 159 20.75 -13.20 15.14
C SER A 159 20.83 -12.34 16.41
N ALA A 160 20.66 -11.01 16.30
CA ALA A 160 20.86 -10.07 17.40
C ALA A 160 19.55 -9.38 17.83
N MET A 161 18.40 -9.92 17.45
CA MET A 161 17.15 -9.64 18.13
C MET A 161 17.04 -10.63 19.29
N PRO A 162 17.49 -10.28 20.53
CA PRO A 162 16.94 -10.97 21.67
C PRO A 162 15.43 -10.81 21.54
N ALA A 163 14.69 -11.92 21.65
CA ALA A 163 13.27 -11.87 21.94
C ALA A 163 13.14 -11.00 23.20
N PHE A 164 12.90 -9.70 23.03
CA PHE A 164 12.57 -8.85 24.16
C PHE A 164 11.22 -9.33 24.65
N PRO A 165 11.03 -9.40 25.98
CA PRO A 165 9.84 -9.96 26.53
C PRO A 165 8.70 -9.19 25.91
N THR A 166 7.90 -9.89 25.11
CA THR A 166 6.60 -9.44 24.66
C THR A 166 6.02 -8.68 25.83
N VAL A 167 5.71 -7.39 25.63
CA VAL A 167 4.82 -6.69 26.53
C VAL A 167 3.67 -7.68 26.79
N SER A 168 3.65 -8.17 28.01
CA SER A 168 3.34 -9.53 28.43
C SER A 168 2.62 -10.44 27.42
N SER A 169 3.32 -11.49 26.99
CA SER A 169 2.75 -12.79 26.58
C SER A 169 1.95 -13.48 27.71
N GLN A 170 1.53 -12.75 28.75
CA GLN A 170 0.55 -13.19 29.75
C GLN A 170 -0.89 -12.77 29.43
N GLN A 171 -1.14 -12.02 28.37
CA GLN A 171 -2.49 -11.93 27.79
C GLN A 171 -2.58 -12.96 26.65
N GLN A 172 -2.68 -14.24 27.02
CA GLN A 172 -3.23 -15.26 26.13
C GLN A 172 -4.64 -14.79 25.71
N GLY A 173 -4.74 -14.13 24.56
CA GLY A 173 -6.00 -13.61 24.03
C GLY A 173 -5.98 -12.24 23.33
N SER A 174 -4.89 -11.46 23.41
CA SER A 174 -4.81 -10.19 22.66
C SER A 174 -4.42 -10.41 21.21
N LYS A 175 -5.27 -9.97 20.27
CA LYS A 175 -5.13 -10.17 18.81
C LYS A 175 -4.08 -9.27 18.14
N ASP A 176 -3.55 -8.26 18.83
CA ASP A 176 -2.68 -7.24 18.22
C ASP A 176 -1.30 -7.18 18.93
N PRO A 177 -0.21 -7.70 18.32
CA PRO A 177 1.14 -7.49 18.85
C PRO A 177 1.57 -6.01 18.72
N PRO A 178 2.39 -5.47 19.63
CA PRO A 178 2.89 -4.09 19.51
C PRO A 178 3.74 -3.95 18.24
N GLY A 179 3.35 -3.01 17.37
CA GLY A 179 4.06 -2.72 16.13
C GLY A 179 5.38 -1.97 16.34
N ALA A 180 6.21 -1.87 15.30
CA ALA A 180 7.53 -1.22 15.35
C ALA A 180 7.48 0.23 15.88
N PHE A 181 6.39 0.96 15.61
CA PHE A 181 6.17 2.30 16.18
C PHE A 181 6.07 2.29 17.71
N ALA A 182 5.25 1.39 18.28
CA ALA A 182 5.11 1.21 19.72
C ALA A 182 6.43 0.78 20.38
N GLU A 183 7.18 -0.11 19.71
CA GLU A 183 8.52 -0.52 20.14
C GLU A 183 9.50 0.65 20.16
N GLY A 184 9.46 1.51 19.13
CA GLY A 184 10.25 2.73 19.08
C GLY A 184 9.99 3.65 20.27
N ILE A 185 8.71 3.84 20.65
CA ILE A 185 8.36 4.64 21.84
C ILE A 185 8.82 3.95 23.13
N ALA A 186 8.71 2.61 23.24
CA ALA A 186 9.19 1.88 24.41
C ALA A 186 10.69 2.10 24.65
N ARG A 187 11.49 2.09 23.58
CA ARG A 187 12.92 2.40 23.62
C ARG A 187 13.18 3.82 24.12
N LEU A 188 12.38 4.81 23.68
CA LEU A 188 12.48 6.20 24.14
C LEU A 188 12.07 6.42 25.60
N CYS A 189 11.19 5.57 26.11
CA CYS A 189 10.83 5.52 27.53
C CYS A 189 11.89 4.82 28.40
N GLY A 190 12.96 4.26 27.79
CA GLY A 190 14.02 3.54 28.49
C GLY A 190 13.69 2.09 28.83
N ARG A 191 12.66 1.49 28.20
CA ARG A 191 12.33 0.06 28.32
C ARG A 191 12.87 -0.70 27.10
N GLY A 192 14.12 -1.20 27.19
CA GLY A 192 14.80 -2.01 26.17
C GLY A 192 16.19 -2.48 26.63
N ALA A 193 16.75 -3.54 26.01
CA ALA A 193 17.98 -4.23 26.47
C ALA A 193 19.25 -3.37 26.51
N SER A 194 19.24 -2.25 25.81
CA SER A 194 20.44 -1.45 25.62
C SER A 194 20.03 -0.01 25.35
N ILE A 195 20.69 0.91 26.06
CA ILE A 195 20.63 2.39 25.96
C ILE A 195 19.63 3.08 26.91
N GLN A 196 20.11 4.09 27.65
CA GLN A 196 19.29 5.22 28.15
C GLN A 196 19.55 6.46 27.29
N PRO A 197 18.50 7.08 26.73
CA PRO A 197 18.10 8.40 27.21
C PRO A 197 16.57 8.56 27.29
N SER A 198 16.08 9.04 28.43
CA SER A 198 14.65 9.18 28.73
C SER A 198 14.04 10.48 28.19
N LEU A 199 13.62 10.45 26.92
CA LEU A 199 12.88 11.55 26.27
C LEU A 199 11.48 11.79 26.86
N TYR A 200 10.94 10.80 27.57
CA TYR A 200 9.58 10.83 28.13
C TYR A 200 9.52 10.84 29.66
N THR A 201 10.63 10.61 30.37
CA THR A 201 10.62 10.44 31.83
C THR A 201 11.39 11.51 32.60
N THR A 202 12.10 12.42 31.91
CA THR A 202 12.80 13.54 32.54
C THR A 202 11.91 14.79 32.62
N PRO A 203 11.95 15.58 33.71
CA PRO A 203 11.25 16.87 33.79
C PRO A 203 11.68 17.90 32.73
N SER A 204 12.87 17.72 32.14
CA SER A 204 13.43 18.53 31.05
C SER A 204 13.15 17.95 29.66
N ALA A 205 12.18 17.03 29.53
CA ALA A 205 11.86 16.37 28.27
C ALA A 205 11.49 17.38 27.16
N SER A 206 12.35 17.47 26.15
CA SER A 206 12.19 18.38 25.01
C SER A 206 11.14 17.95 23.99
N THR A 207 10.63 16.70 24.06
CA THR A 207 9.61 16.21 23.12
C THR A 207 8.23 16.77 23.48
N ALA A 208 7.60 17.50 22.56
CA ALA A 208 6.20 17.91 22.70
C ALA A 208 5.24 17.08 21.89
N HIS A 209 5.68 16.58 20.72
CA HIS A 209 4.82 15.83 19.83
C HIS A 209 5.55 14.63 19.21
N THR A 210 4.82 13.54 18.96
CA THR A 210 5.34 12.31 18.33
C THR A 210 4.51 12.01 17.10
N THR A 211 5.15 11.92 15.94
CA THR A 211 4.48 11.69 14.65
C THR A 211 5.20 10.64 13.81
N THR A 212 4.63 10.26 12.67
CA THR A 212 5.28 9.38 11.68
C THR A 212 6.13 10.20 10.71
N ASP A 213 6.89 9.54 9.85
CA ASP A 213 7.64 10.21 8.78
C ASP A 213 6.73 10.98 7.81
N ALA A 214 5.63 10.37 7.36
CA ALA A 214 4.62 11.01 6.53
C ALA A 214 3.82 12.08 7.29
N GLY A 215 3.62 11.91 8.60
CA GLY A 215 3.01 12.91 9.47
C GLY A 215 3.89 14.16 9.64
N LEU A 216 5.21 14.00 9.71
CA LEU A 216 6.15 15.12 9.65
C LEU A 216 6.06 15.84 8.30
N VAL A 217 6.04 15.11 7.18
CA VAL A 217 5.88 15.72 5.84
C VAL A 217 4.58 16.50 5.75
N ALA A 218 3.46 15.93 6.20
CA ALA A 218 2.17 16.64 6.25
C ALA A 218 2.25 17.91 7.13
N SER A 219 2.95 17.84 8.25
CA SER A 219 3.13 18.99 9.16
C SER A 219 3.97 20.12 8.54
N LEU A 220 5.03 19.77 7.79
CA LEU A 220 5.83 20.73 7.04
C LEU A 220 4.98 21.43 5.96
N LEU A 221 4.13 20.68 5.25
CA LEU A 221 3.25 21.22 4.22
C LEU A 221 2.15 22.11 4.82
N ALA A 222 1.57 21.74 5.97
CA ALA A 222 0.52 22.49 6.64
C ALA A 222 1.04 23.71 7.43
N GLY A 223 2.34 23.73 7.79
CA GLY A 223 2.92 24.82 8.59
C GLY A 223 2.46 24.78 10.05
N ARG A 224 2.10 23.57 10.52
CA ARG A 224 1.72 23.26 11.91
C ARG A 224 1.77 21.75 12.08
N VAL A 225 1.76 21.27 13.33
CA VAL A 225 1.63 19.84 13.61
C VAL A 225 0.25 19.34 13.13
N VAL A 226 0.26 18.26 12.35
CA VAL A 226 -0.94 17.54 11.88
C VAL A 226 -1.16 16.29 12.72
N GLY A 227 -2.41 16.07 13.15
CA GLY A 227 -2.81 14.90 13.94
C GLY A 227 -2.77 13.60 13.13
N MET A 228 -2.90 12.47 13.83
CA MET A 228 -2.99 11.17 13.19
C MET A 228 -4.44 10.85 12.84
N SER A 229 -4.66 10.36 11.61
CA SER A 229 -5.94 9.76 11.24
C SER A 229 -6.23 8.51 12.08
N LYS A 230 -7.51 8.11 12.22
CA LYS A 230 -7.86 6.86 12.92
C LYS A 230 -7.13 5.65 12.34
N SER A 231 -6.93 5.62 11.02
CA SER A 231 -6.19 4.56 10.31
C SER A 231 -4.72 4.51 10.72
N VAL A 232 -4.04 5.65 10.78
CA VAL A 232 -2.64 5.73 11.24
C VAL A 232 -2.53 5.42 12.74
N ALA A 233 -3.44 5.95 13.57
CA ALA A 233 -3.46 5.69 15.00
C ALA A 233 -3.63 4.19 15.30
N ALA A 234 -4.55 3.51 14.60
CA ALA A 234 -4.67 2.05 14.67
C ALA A 234 -3.37 1.36 14.24
N ALA A 235 -2.76 1.81 13.13
CA ALA A 235 -1.54 1.24 12.57
C ALA A 235 -0.34 1.32 13.51
N THR A 236 -0.27 2.33 14.39
CA THR A 236 0.78 2.42 15.43
C THR A 236 0.77 1.26 16.43
N GLY A 237 -0.37 0.58 16.56
CA GLY A 237 -0.62 -0.42 17.59
C GLY A 237 -0.98 0.18 18.96
N LEU A 238 -1.06 1.50 19.12
CA LEU A 238 -1.33 2.17 20.40
C LEU A 238 -2.80 2.53 20.64
N ALA A 239 -3.60 2.58 19.58
CA ALA A 239 -5.04 2.77 19.65
C ALA A 239 -5.75 1.42 19.52
N ALA A 240 -6.65 1.11 20.45
CA ALA A 240 -7.52 -0.06 20.36
C ALA A 240 -8.78 0.29 19.55
N ILE A 241 -9.40 -0.72 18.94
CA ILE A 241 -10.59 -0.55 18.10
C ILE A 241 -11.72 0.13 18.87
N ASP A 242 -12.03 -0.36 20.08
CA ASP A 242 -13.08 0.21 20.93
C ASP A 242 -12.82 1.69 21.23
N GLU A 243 -11.57 2.08 21.47
CA GLU A 243 -11.16 3.47 21.72
C GLU A 243 -11.26 4.37 20.47
N LEU A 244 -11.12 3.79 19.28
CA LEU A 244 -11.27 4.50 17.99
C LEU A 244 -12.73 4.70 17.60
N GLU A 245 -13.64 3.87 18.12
CA GLU A 245 -15.10 4.02 17.95
C GLU A 245 -15.70 5.11 18.86
N HIS A 246 -14.99 5.53 19.90
CA HIS A 246 -15.40 6.69 20.71
C HIS A 246 -15.36 8.00 19.90
N GLU A 247 -16.20 8.95 20.28
CA GLU A 247 -16.16 10.32 19.75
C GLU A 247 -16.03 11.34 20.90
N PRO A 248 -14.89 12.05 21.00
CA PRO A 248 -13.70 11.93 20.15
C PRO A 248 -12.94 10.60 20.36
N PRO A 249 -12.22 10.11 19.34
CA PRO A 249 -11.41 8.90 19.43
C PRO A 249 -10.25 9.07 20.41
N ARG A 250 -9.79 7.97 21.01
CA ARG A 250 -8.83 7.98 22.12
C ARG A 250 -7.68 7.00 21.91
N TRP A 251 -6.57 7.26 22.60
CA TRP A 251 -5.48 6.30 22.74
C TRP A 251 -5.83 5.28 23.82
N SER A 252 -5.39 4.03 23.65
CA SER A 252 -5.66 2.98 24.65
C SER A 252 -4.77 3.16 25.87
N GLY A 253 -5.40 3.37 27.04
CA GLY A 253 -4.69 3.49 28.31
C GLY A 253 -3.82 2.27 28.61
N ASP A 254 -4.37 1.07 28.38
CA ASP A 254 -3.68 -0.20 28.64
C ASP A 254 -2.44 -0.37 27.76
N ARG A 255 -2.55 -0.06 26.45
CA ARG A 255 -1.41 -0.17 25.51
C ARG A 255 -0.35 0.90 25.76
N LEU A 256 -0.73 2.08 26.23
CA LEU A 256 0.24 3.10 26.65
C LEU A 256 0.92 2.73 27.98
N ALA A 257 0.17 2.18 28.93
CA ALA A 257 0.68 1.73 30.22
C ALA A 257 1.67 0.57 30.04
N SER A 258 1.43 -0.29 29.05
CA SER A 258 2.30 -1.40 28.73
C SER A 258 3.67 -0.97 28.19
N ILE A 259 3.77 0.27 27.67
CA ILE A 259 4.99 0.88 27.12
C ILE A 259 5.70 1.75 28.17
N GLY A 260 4.99 2.70 28.77
CA GLY A 260 5.57 3.70 29.67
C GLY A 260 5.35 3.44 31.16
N GLY A 261 4.51 2.47 31.53
CA GLY A 261 3.91 2.38 32.87
C GLY A 261 2.71 3.31 33.03
N GLU A 262 1.85 3.02 34.02
CA GLU A 262 0.59 3.74 34.26
C GLU A 262 0.78 5.25 34.47
N THR A 263 1.89 5.64 35.12
CA THR A 263 2.18 7.05 35.43
C THR A 263 2.48 7.91 34.20
N LEU A 264 2.93 7.30 33.10
CA LEU A 264 3.27 8.01 31.86
C LEU A 264 2.12 8.05 30.84
N VAL A 265 1.01 7.34 31.07
CA VAL A 265 -0.12 7.29 30.13
C VAL A 265 -0.61 8.68 29.71
N PRO A 266 -0.88 9.63 30.63
CA PRO A 266 -1.34 10.96 30.24
C PRO A 266 -0.31 11.73 29.41
N GLN A 267 0.98 11.58 29.74
CA GLN A 267 2.07 12.27 29.05
C GLN A 267 2.30 11.70 27.64
N LEU A 268 2.23 10.37 27.48
CA LEU A 268 2.33 9.70 26.20
C LEU A 268 1.16 10.07 25.28
N ALA A 269 -0.08 10.02 25.80
CA ALA A 269 -1.27 10.42 25.06
C ALA A 269 -1.19 11.89 24.63
N ALA A 270 -0.74 12.79 25.51
CA ALA A 270 -0.56 14.20 25.18
C ALA A 270 0.50 14.43 24.08
N LYS A 271 1.62 13.71 24.13
CA LYS A 271 2.69 13.80 23.12
C LYS A 271 2.28 13.17 21.79
N LEU A 272 1.43 12.14 21.76
CA LEU A 272 0.85 11.63 20.51
C LEU A 272 -0.19 12.59 19.91
N GLY A 273 -0.76 13.47 20.74
CA GLY A 273 -1.77 14.45 20.32
C GLY A 273 -3.16 13.81 20.10
N PRO A 274 -4.16 14.62 19.74
CA PRO A 274 -5.49 14.11 19.43
C PRO A 274 -5.48 13.26 18.15
N ILE A 275 -6.31 12.23 18.13
CA ILE A 275 -6.61 11.46 16.92
C ILE A 275 -7.72 12.20 16.17
N ASP A 276 -7.60 12.30 14.84
CA ASP A 276 -8.58 12.99 14.02
C ASP A 276 -9.95 12.31 14.13
N SER A 277 -10.95 13.10 14.52
CA SER A 277 -12.33 12.66 14.71
C SER A 277 -13.12 12.74 13.40
N ALA A 278 -13.96 11.73 13.14
CA ALA A 278 -14.90 11.76 12.02
C ALA A 278 -16.06 12.75 12.25
N ALA A 279 -16.30 13.16 13.51
CA ALA A 279 -17.33 14.13 13.88
C ALA A 279 -16.97 15.58 13.51
N VAL A 280 -15.71 15.87 13.15
CA VAL A 280 -15.32 17.17 12.63
C VAL A 280 -15.93 17.34 11.24
N SER A 281 -16.81 18.35 11.10
CA SER A 281 -17.47 18.61 9.82
C SER A 281 -16.43 18.81 8.71
N PRO A 282 -16.72 18.39 7.47
CA PRO A 282 -15.80 18.59 6.35
C PRO A 282 -15.34 20.05 6.20
N ALA A 283 -16.21 21.03 6.48
CA ALA A 283 -15.87 22.45 6.43
C ALA A 283 -14.83 22.85 7.51
N GLN A 284 -14.95 22.31 8.72
CA GLN A 284 -13.96 22.52 9.78
C GLN A 284 -12.64 21.84 9.45
N ARG A 285 -12.66 20.63 8.89
CA ARG A 285 -11.45 19.94 8.39
C ARG A 285 -10.76 20.74 7.29
N GLN A 286 -11.53 21.26 6.34
CA GLN A 286 -11.00 22.10 5.26
C GLN A 286 -10.35 23.38 5.79
N GLN A 287 -10.88 24.00 6.84
CA GLN A 287 -10.26 25.16 7.47
C GLN A 287 -8.98 24.81 8.24
N GLN A 288 -8.99 23.67 8.93
CA GLN A 288 -7.85 23.24 9.74
C GLN A 288 -6.69 22.81 8.85
N ASN A 289 -6.95 21.97 7.85
CA ASN A 289 -5.94 21.28 7.04
C ASN A 289 -5.57 22.02 5.75
N THR A 290 -5.37 23.34 5.81
CA THR A 290 -4.90 24.11 4.65
C THR A 290 -3.38 24.11 4.53
N VAL A 291 -2.91 24.36 3.31
CA VAL A 291 -1.50 24.51 2.98
C VAL A 291 -0.87 25.70 3.72
N SER A 292 0.40 25.56 4.13
CA SER A 292 1.12 26.60 4.88
C SER A 292 1.23 27.91 4.12
N HIS A 293 1.25 29.02 4.88
CA HIS A 293 1.54 30.33 4.33
C HIS A 293 2.91 30.40 3.61
N TRP A 294 3.88 29.61 4.07
CA TRP A 294 5.18 29.44 3.42
C TRP A 294 5.05 28.92 1.98
N LEU A 295 4.29 27.84 1.77
CA LEU A 295 4.02 27.30 0.43
C LEU A 295 3.23 28.27 -0.45
N GLN A 296 2.24 28.96 0.12
CA GLN A 296 1.45 29.96 -0.60
C GLN A 296 2.34 31.08 -1.15
N GLN A 297 3.23 31.64 -0.33
CA GLN A 297 4.06 32.77 -0.74
C GLN A 297 5.31 32.38 -1.54
N ARG A 298 5.93 31.24 -1.23
CA ARG A 298 7.16 30.79 -1.89
C ARG A 298 6.89 30.12 -3.25
N PHE A 299 5.84 29.31 -3.34
CA PHE A 299 5.55 28.49 -4.52
C PHE A 299 4.20 28.79 -5.17
N GLY A 300 3.39 29.68 -4.60
CA GLY A 300 2.14 30.13 -5.21
C GLY A 300 0.96 29.18 -5.04
N PHE A 301 0.99 28.25 -4.08
CA PHE A 301 -0.15 27.35 -3.80
C PHE A 301 -1.43 28.14 -3.45
N ASP A 302 -2.58 27.61 -3.89
CA ASP A 302 -3.89 28.16 -3.53
C ASP A 302 -4.12 28.06 -2.01
N ARG A 303 -4.71 29.10 -1.41
CA ARG A 303 -5.03 29.12 0.03
C ARG A 303 -6.04 28.04 0.42
N SER A 304 -6.88 27.61 -0.52
CA SER A 304 -7.85 26.54 -0.33
C SER A 304 -7.24 25.14 -0.54
N CYS A 305 -5.94 25.03 -0.86
CA CYS A 305 -5.30 23.73 -1.03
C CYS A 305 -5.31 22.97 0.29
N ILE A 306 -5.87 21.76 0.27
CA ILE A 306 -5.95 20.90 1.45
C ILE A 306 -4.70 20.02 1.57
N VAL A 307 -4.19 19.86 2.79
CA VAL A 307 -3.17 18.89 3.17
C VAL A 307 -3.86 17.79 3.97
N ALA A 308 -4.15 16.65 3.35
CA ALA A 308 -4.85 15.57 4.03
C ALA A 308 -3.98 14.92 5.13
N PRO A 309 -4.62 14.36 6.17
CA PRO A 309 -3.93 13.48 7.10
C PRO A 309 -3.17 12.38 6.37
N CYS A 310 -2.06 11.93 6.95
CA CYS A 310 -1.28 10.88 6.30
C CYS A 310 -1.98 9.51 6.39
N LEU A 311 -1.60 8.62 5.47
CA LEU A 311 -2.04 7.22 5.42
C LEU A 311 -0.85 6.26 5.58
N PRO A 312 -1.08 5.03 6.07
CA PRO A 312 -0.14 3.93 5.85
C PRO A 312 0.07 3.71 4.34
N SER A 313 1.32 3.52 3.91
CA SER A 313 1.67 3.36 2.49
C SER A 313 0.92 2.21 1.79
N SER A 314 0.66 1.12 2.51
CA SER A 314 -0.08 -0.02 1.96
C SER A 314 -1.57 0.26 1.78
N VAL A 315 -2.20 0.95 2.73
CA VAL A 315 -3.57 1.43 2.61
C VAL A 315 -3.69 2.42 1.44
N ALA A 316 -2.76 3.38 1.33
CA ALA A 316 -2.72 4.27 0.18
C ALA A 316 -2.55 3.49 -1.14
N ALA A 317 -1.64 2.52 -1.20
CA ALA A 317 -1.47 1.69 -2.38
C ALA A 317 -2.75 0.92 -2.76
N PHE A 318 -3.47 0.39 -1.78
CA PHE A 318 -4.75 -0.29 -2.00
C PHE A 318 -5.83 0.66 -2.54
N LEU A 319 -6.01 1.83 -1.92
CA LEU A 319 -6.98 2.84 -2.37
C LEU A 319 -6.74 3.33 -3.78
N SER A 320 -5.48 3.29 -4.25
CA SER A 320 -5.14 3.70 -5.62
C SER A 320 -5.91 2.91 -6.68
N PHE A 321 -6.34 1.68 -6.37
CA PHE A 321 -7.07 0.80 -7.27
C PHE A 321 -8.60 1.00 -7.23
N LEU A 322 -9.11 1.86 -6.34
CA LEU A 322 -10.53 2.08 -6.10
C LEU A 322 -11.26 0.75 -5.78
N PRO A 323 -10.84 0.07 -4.70
CA PRO A 323 -11.31 -1.28 -4.40
C PRO A 323 -12.81 -1.30 -4.10
N GLN A 324 -13.47 -2.34 -4.62
CA GLN A 324 -14.88 -2.63 -4.38
C GLN A 324 -15.06 -3.63 -3.24
N ASP A 325 -16.32 -3.88 -2.87
CA ASP A 325 -16.66 -4.97 -1.96
C ASP A 325 -16.10 -6.30 -2.49
N ASN A 326 -15.49 -7.09 -1.60
CA ASN A 326 -14.85 -8.39 -1.92
C ASN A 326 -13.62 -8.32 -2.86
N ASP A 327 -13.07 -7.13 -3.11
CA ASP A 327 -11.70 -6.98 -3.62
C ASP A 327 -10.71 -7.00 -2.46
N ILE A 328 -9.52 -7.57 -2.66
CA ILE A 328 -8.44 -7.60 -1.66
C ILE A 328 -7.16 -6.99 -2.23
N GLY A 329 -6.27 -6.54 -1.34
CA GLY A 329 -4.95 -6.03 -1.69
C GLY A 329 -3.85 -7.04 -1.39
N LEU A 330 -2.78 -7.06 -2.19
CA LEU A 330 -1.55 -7.81 -1.97
C LEU A 330 -0.32 -6.90 -2.19
N GLY A 331 0.29 -6.47 -1.09
CA GLY A 331 1.55 -5.75 -1.10
C GLY A 331 2.73 -6.69 -0.91
N THR A 332 3.75 -6.61 -1.76
CA THR A 332 4.98 -7.41 -1.62
C THR A 332 6.18 -6.54 -1.26
N SER A 333 6.92 -6.93 -0.21
CA SER A 333 8.12 -6.23 0.26
C SER A 333 9.32 -7.17 0.43
N SER A 334 10.43 -6.64 0.92
CA SER A 334 11.66 -7.39 1.21
C SER A 334 11.58 -8.21 2.51
N THR A 335 10.67 -7.88 3.43
CA THR A 335 10.57 -8.52 4.75
C THR A 335 9.29 -9.31 4.96
N HIS A 336 8.18 -8.86 4.37
CA HIS A 336 6.88 -9.51 4.46
C HIS A 336 6.02 -9.22 3.22
N ASP A 337 5.05 -10.10 2.97
CA ASP A 337 3.93 -9.77 2.11
C ASP A 337 2.73 -9.37 2.98
N GLU A 338 1.91 -8.43 2.52
CA GLU A 338 0.78 -7.88 3.26
C GLU A 338 -0.51 -8.05 2.46
N MET A 339 -1.53 -8.67 3.07
CA MET A 339 -2.86 -8.83 2.49
C MET A 339 -3.83 -7.87 3.17
N ILE A 340 -4.58 -7.09 2.39
CA ILE A 340 -5.60 -6.16 2.89
C ILE A 340 -6.98 -6.69 2.51
N VAL A 341 -7.84 -6.92 3.51
CA VAL A 341 -9.21 -7.42 3.33
C VAL A 341 -10.21 -6.41 3.91
N PRO A 342 -11.10 -5.83 3.08
CA PRO A 342 -12.19 -4.96 3.56
C PRO A 342 -13.21 -5.74 4.40
N LEU A 343 -13.62 -5.14 5.52
CA LEU A 343 -14.60 -5.68 6.46
C LEU A 343 -15.66 -4.63 6.80
N SER A 344 -16.90 -5.06 6.99
CA SER A 344 -18.00 -4.20 7.45
C SER A 344 -18.14 -4.16 8.97
N ASP A 345 -17.57 -5.13 9.68
CA ASP A 345 -17.62 -5.23 11.14
C ASP A 345 -16.22 -5.57 11.65
N PRO A 346 -15.66 -4.80 12.59
CA PRO A 346 -14.33 -5.07 13.11
C PRO A 346 -14.25 -6.41 13.88
N ARG A 347 -15.36 -6.89 14.43
CA ARG A 347 -15.44 -8.15 15.18
C ARG A 347 -15.38 -9.37 14.27
N ALA A 348 -15.48 -9.17 12.96
CA ALA A 348 -15.37 -10.23 11.95
C ALA A 348 -13.93 -10.72 11.73
N LEU A 349 -12.91 -10.10 12.35
CA LEU A 349 -11.54 -10.58 12.28
C LEU A 349 -11.33 -11.71 13.31
N PRO A 350 -11.15 -12.99 12.87
CA PRO A 350 -10.86 -14.09 13.79
C PRO A 350 -9.40 -14.03 14.29
N SER A 351 -9.04 -14.94 15.19
CA SER A 351 -7.63 -15.23 15.42
C SER A 351 -7.06 -15.93 14.19
N LEU A 352 -5.92 -15.48 13.70
CA LEU A 352 -5.23 -16.02 12.53
C LEU A 352 -3.85 -16.54 12.91
N ASP A 353 -3.31 -17.47 12.13
CA ASP A 353 -1.94 -17.96 12.29
C ASP A 353 -0.89 -16.89 11.92
N ALA A 354 -1.27 -15.95 11.05
CA ALA A 354 -0.45 -14.81 10.67
C ALA A 354 -0.87 -13.55 11.47
N PRO A 355 0.08 -12.68 11.88
CA PRO A 355 -0.24 -11.41 12.51
C PRO A 355 -1.19 -10.58 11.65
N ALA A 356 -2.28 -10.13 12.25
CA ALA A 356 -3.26 -9.27 11.59
C ALA A 356 -3.49 -8.02 12.43
N GLN A 357 -3.72 -6.91 11.75
CA GLN A 357 -4.04 -5.64 12.36
C GLN A 357 -5.30 -5.08 11.71
N LEU A 358 -6.20 -4.53 12.52
CA LEU A 358 -7.43 -3.95 12.04
C LEU A 358 -7.30 -2.43 11.99
N LEU A 359 -7.57 -1.85 10.83
CA LEU A 359 -7.50 -0.40 10.60
C LEU A 359 -8.87 0.12 10.18
N PRO A 360 -9.33 1.28 10.69
CA PRO A 360 -10.43 2.00 10.08
C PRO A 360 -10.12 2.31 8.61
N ASP A 361 -11.10 2.10 7.72
CA ASP A 361 -10.99 2.54 6.33
C ASP A 361 -10.92 4.07 6.33
N PRO A 362 -9.86 4.70 5.77
CA PRO A 362 -9.71 6.14 5.82
C PRO A 362 -10.81 6.90 5.06
N VAL A 363 -11.55 6.23 4.17
CA VAL A 363 -12.60 6.87 3.36
C VAL A 363 -14.00 6.71 3.94
N ASP A 364 -14.23 5.64 4.72
CA ASP A 364 -15.45 5.49 5.53
C ASP A 364 -15.11 4.89 6.90
N PRO A 365 -14.43 5.66 7.76
CA PRO A 365 -13.88 5.16 9.03
C PRO A 365 -14.97 4.84 10.06
N SER A 366 -16.24 5.13 9.75
CA SER A 366 -17.39 4.87 10.61
C SER A 366 -18.10 3.54 10.32
N ARG A 367 -17.88 2.96 9.13
CA ARG A 367 -18.64 1.79 8.65
C ARG A 367 -17.76 0.71 8.04
N ARG A 368 -16.52 1.03 7.66
CA ARG A 368 -15.62 0.09 6.99
C ARG A 368 -14.30 -0.01 7.72
N TRP A 369 -13.77 -1.21 7.71
CA TRP A 369 -12.52 -1.59 8.33
C TRP A 369 -11.68 -2.37 7.33
N LEU A 370 -10.37 -2.38 7.56
CA LEU A 370 -9.38 -3.06 6.75
C LEU A 370 -8.62 -4.02 7.66
N ALA A 371 -8.76 -5.32 7.45
CA ALA A 371 -7.88 -6.30 8.06
C ALA A 371 -6.59 -6.38 7.24
N VAL A 372 -5.47 -6.07 7.89
CA VAL A 372 -4.13 -6.05 7.31
C VAL A 372 -3.34 -7.22 7.88
N VAL A 373 -3.21 -8.29 7.09
CA VAL A 373 -2.55 -9.55 7.49
C VAL A 373 -1.13 -9.59 6.93
N ARG A 374 -0.14 -9.86 7.76
CA ARG A 374 1.28 -9.86 7.38
C ARG A 374 1.87 -11.28 7.36
N PHE A 375 2.39 -11.68 6.21
CA PHE A 375 3.09 -12.95 5.99
C PHE A 375 4.60 -12.70 5.99
N GLU A 376 5.21 -12.88 7.16
CA GLU A 376 6.64 -12.62 7.36
C GLU A 376 7.54 -13.63 6.63
N GLY A 377 8.69 -13.15 6.16
CA GLY A 377 9.71 -14.01 5.55
C GLY A 377 9.36 -14.51 4.15
N ALA A 378 8.30 -13.99 3.53
CA ALA A 378 7.87 -14.41 2.21
C ALA A 378 8.95 -14.18 1.14
N ALA A 379 9.64 -13.03 1.17
CA ALA A 379 10.75 -12.75 0.27
C ALA A 379 11.97 -13.64 0.53
N GLU A 380 12.29 -13.92 1.79
CA GLU A 380 13.39 -14.81 2.18
C GLU A 380 13.16 -16.24 1.68
N ALA A 381 11.94 -16.78 1.86
CA ALA A 381 11.57 -18.09 1.33
C ALA A 381 11.76 -18.16 -0.20
N ARG A 382 11.32 -17.12 -0.93
CA ARG A 382 11.52 -17.02 -2.38
C ARG A 382 13.00 -16.94 -2.77
N GLN A 383 13.82 -16.21 -2.00
CA GLN A 383 15.27 -16.11 -2.21
C GLN A 383 15.96 -17.47 -2.00
N ILE A 384 15.65 -18.19 -0.92
CA ILE A 384 16.19 -19.54 -0.65
C ILE A 384 15.88 -20.49 -1.82
N ALA A 385 14.63 -20.50 -2.29
CA ALA A 385 14.21 -21.33 -3.42
C ALA A 385 14.88 -20.93 -4.73
N ARG A 386 15.04 -19.62 -4.98
CA ARG A 386 15.76 -19.10 -6.15
C ARG A 386 17.24 -19.49 -6.13
N ASP A 387 17.88 -19.39 -4.98
CA ASP A 387 19.32 -19.64 -4.85
C ASP A 387 19.62 -21.14 -4.97
N THR A 388 18.72 -21.98 -4.44
CA THR A 388 18.82 -23.44 -4.50
C THR A 388 18.53 -23.99 -5.90
N SER A 389 17.49 -23.48 -6.58
CA SER A 389 16.91 -24.16 -7.76
C SER A 389 16.96 -23.35 -9.06
N ALA A 390 17.39 -22.09 -8.99
CA ALA A 390 17.40 -21.17 -10.14
C ALA A 390 18.73 -20.42 -10.31
N SER A 391 19.82 -20.91 -9.70
CA SER A 391 21.16 -20.31 -9.76
C SER A 391 21.16 -18.81 -9.38
N GLY A 392 20.29 -18.41 -8.45
CA GLY A 392 20.16 -17.03 -7.99
C GLY A 392 19.50 -16.05 -8.98
N ARG A 393 18.93 -16.53 -10.09
CA ARG A 393 18.28 -15.67 -11.11
C ARG A 393 16.77 -15.72 -11.02
N TRP A 394 16.12 -14.55 -10.96
CA TRP A 394 14.66 -14.47 -10.92
C TRP A 394 14.04 -14.89 -12.25
N SER A 395 14.67 -14.54 -13.37
CA SER A 395 14.20 -15.00 -14.70
C SER A 395 14.22 -16.53 -14.86
N THR A 396 15.15 -17.24 -14.23
CA THR A 396 15.15 -18.71 -14.18
C THR A 396 14.08 -19.23 -13.23
N PHE A 397 13.93 -18.60 -12.05
CA PHE A 397 12.91 -18.95 -11.07
C PHE A 397 11.51 -18.94 -11.69
N SER A 398 11.15 -17.86 -12.40
CA SER A 398 9.84 -17.73 -13.07
C SER A 398 9.61 -18.82 -14.12
N LYS A 399 10.65 -19.18 -14.90
CA LYS A 399 10.57 -20.28 -15.87
C LYS A 399 10.33 -21.64 -15.20
N VAL A 400 11.00 -21.90 -14.07
CA VAL A 400 10.81 -23.13 -13.30
C VAL A 400 9.39 -23.21 -12.76
N VAL A 401 8.84 -22.12 -12.20
CA VAL A 401 7.45 -22.09 -11.71
C VAL A 401 6.45 -22.47 -12.80
N HIS A 402 6.63 -21.97 -14.02
CA HIS A 402 5.75 -22.29 -15.15
C HIS A 402 5.95 -23.70 -15.74
N ALA A 403 7.14 -24.29 -15.60
CA ALA A 403 7.44 -25.63 -16.09
C ALA A 403 6.99 -26.74 -15.13
N VAL A 404 6.87 -26.42 -13.84
CA VAL A 404 6.54 -27.38 -12.78
C VAL A 404 5.02 -27.42 -12.57
N PRO A 405 4.39 -28.61 -12.56
CA PRO A 405 2.96 -28.75 -12.31
C PRO A 405 2.59 -28.33 -10.87
N PHE A 406 1.31 -28.10 -10.61
CA PHE A 406 0.83 -27.73 -9.27
C PHE A 406 1.13 -28.83 -8.24
N GLY A 407 1.58 -28.42 -7.04
CA GLY A 407 2.13 -29.30 -6.00
C GLY A 407 3.36 -30.10 -6.45
N ALA A 408 4.05 -29.63 -7.48
CA ALA A 408 5.29 -30.18 -8.05
C ALA A 408 5.26 -31.63 -8.55
N THR A 409 4.08 -32.22 -8.67
CA THR A 409 3.87 -33.57 -9.23
C THR A 409 2.61 -33.60 -10.09
N PRO A 410 2.54 -34.46 -11.12
CA PRO A 410 1.32 -34.65 -11.88
C PRO A 410 0.26 -35.45 -11.11
N SER A 411 0.67 -36.34 -10.20
CA SER A 411 -0.24 -37.16 -9.39
C SER A 411 -0.91 -36.35 -8.28
N LEU A 412 -2.21 -36.53 -8.07
CA LEU A 412 -2.94 -35.88 -6.97
C LEU A 412 -2.51 -36.40 -5.58
N ASP A 413 -2.06 -37.65 -5.50
CA ASP A 413 -1.77 -38.33 -4.23
C ASP A 413 -0.38 -38.02 -3.65
N ASP A 414 0.52 -37.46 -4.47
CA ASP A 414 1.93 -37.21 -4.08
C ASP A 414 2.28 -35.73 -4.23
N LYS A 415 1.47 -34.87 -3.62
CA LYS A 415 1.65 -33.41 -3.69
C LYS A 415 2.70 -32.96 -2.66
N ARG A 416 3.57 -32.05 -3.09
CA ARG A 416 4.63 -31.46 -2.25
C ARG A 416 4.20 -30.13 -1.68
N TYR A 417 4.68 -29.82 -0.47
CA TYR A 417 4.37 -28.57 0.22
C TYR A 417 5.64 -27.92 0.76
N ALA A 418 5.65 -26.58 0.77
CA ALA A 418 6.68 -25.80 1.45
C ALA A 418 6.05 -24.73 2.34
N LEU A 419 6.58 -24.60 3.56
CA LEU A 419 6.14 -23.66 4.57
C LEU A 419 7.36 -22.91 5.10
N PHE A 420 7.22 -21.61 5.34
CA PHE A 420 8.30 -20.80 5.91
C PHE A 420 8.02 -20.48 7.37
N ALA A 421 8.97 -20.78 8.24
CA ALA A 421 8.96 -20.39 9.64
C ALA A 421 9.84 -19.14 9.80
N PRO A 422 9.27 -17.95 10.05
CA PRO A 422 10.05 -16.70 10.09
C PRO A 422 10.84 -16.51 11.39
N ARG A 423 10.44 -17.17 12.47
CA ARG A 423 10.99 -16.98 13.83
C ARG A 423 11.15 -18.31 14.57
N GLY A 424 11.81 -18.24 15.71
CA GLY A 424 11.99 -19.36 16.64
C GLY A 424 13.11 -20.32 16.26
N PRO A 425 13.33 -21.38 17.07
CA PRO A 425 14.44 -22.33 16.89
C PRO A 425 14.36 -23.12 15.59
N ARG A 426 13.17 -23.17 14.96
CA ARG A 426 12.92 -23.82 13.67
C ARG A 426 12.79 -22.81 12.53
N ARG A 427 13.38 -21.61 12.63
CA ARG A 427 13.37 -20.63 11.54
C ARG A 427 13.93 -21.23 10.25
N GLY A 428 13.25 -20.99 9.13
CA GLY A 428 13.69 -21.42 7.80
C GLY A 428 12.59 -22.04 6.94
N LEU A 429 13.00 -22.59 5.81
CA LEU A 429 12.11 -23.22 4.83
C LEU A 429 11.94 -24.71 5.12
N HIS A 430 10.70 -25.12 5.42
CA HIS A 430 10.31 -26.50 5.72
C HIS A 430 9.63 -27.12 4.51
N ARG A 431 10.04 -28.34 4.15
CA ARG A 431 9.56 -29.06 2.97
C ARG A 431 8.87 -30.35 3.39
N PHE A 432 7.82 -30.71 2.67
CA PHE A 432 7.05 -31.91 2.94
C PHE A 432 6.76 -32.70 1.66
N GLU A 433 6.99 -34.02 1.71
CA GLU A 433 6.65 -35.00 0.67
C GLU A 433 5.81 -36.11 1.31
N ALA A 434 4.71 -36.51 0.67
CA ALA A 434 3.78 -37.51 1.21
C ALA A 434 3.33 -37.23 2.67
N GLY A 435 3.24 -35.95 3.06
CA GLY A 435 2.86 -35.53 4.41
C GLY A 435 3.98 -35.56 5.46
N GLU A 436 5.19 -36.00 5.10
CA GLU A 436 6.35 -36.11 5.98
C GLU A 436 7.37 -35.00 5.72
N ALA A 437 8.03 -34.51 6.77
CA ALA A 437 9.04 -33.47 6.65
C ALA A 437 10.32 -34.02 6.01
N VAL A 438 10.82 -33.36 4.96
CA VAL A 438 12.04 -33.72 4.26
C VAL A 438 13.07 -32.58 4.30
N PRO A 439 14.38 -32.87 4.34
CA PRO A 439 15.41 -31.82 4.34
C PRO A 439 15.48 -31.09 2.98
N ALA A 440 15.24 -31.81 1.89
CA ALA A 440 15.20 -31.30 0.52
C ALA A 440 14.30 -32.21 -0.33
N PHE A 441 13.71 -31.66 -1.40
CA PHE A 441 13.01 -32.46 -2.39
C PHE A 441 14.00 -33.24 -3.26
N GLY A 442 13.60 -34.43 -3.70
CA GLY A 442 14.40 -35.21 -4.66
C GLY A 442 14.65 -34.47 -5.98
N ASP A 443 13.67 -33.69 -6.44
CA ASP A 443 13.82 -32.71 -7.52
C ASP A 443 13.74 -31.29 -6.93
N THR A 444 14.88 -30.63 -6.81
CA THR A 444 14.96 -29.27 -6.27
C THR A 444 14.18 -28.25 -7.09
N ARG A 445 13.88 -28.53 -8.37
CA ARG A 445 13.02 -27.66 -9.20
C ARG A 445 11.61 -27.53 -8.65
N ALA A 446 11.18 -28.41 -7.74
CA ALA A 446 9.92 -28.27 -7.02
C ALA A 446 9.85 -26.97 -6.19
N ASP A 447 10.96 -26.55 -5.57
CA ASP A 447 11.01 -25.46 -4.59
C ASP A 447 10.33 -24.16 -5.06
N PRO A 448 10.70 -23.56 -6.21
CA PRO A 448 10.08 -22.33 -6.69
C PRO A 448 8.55 -22.38 -6.73
N ARG A 449 7.97 -23.48 -7.23
CA ARG A 449 6.53 -23.62 -7.39
C ARG A 449 5.84 -23.76 -6.04
N VAL A 450 6.30 -24.70 -5.21
CA VAL A 450 5.62 -25.01 -3.94
C VAL A 450 5.80 -23.94 -2.87
N VAL A 451 6.87 -23.14 -2.94
CA VAL A 451 7.03 -21.96 -2.07
C VAL A 451 5.97 -20.92 -2.38
N LEU A 452 5.73 -20.62 -3.66
CA LEU A 452 4.68 -19.68 -4.06
C LEU A 452 3.29 -20.22 -3.72
N GLU A 453 3.04 -21.51 -3.97
CA GLU A 453 1.77 -22.15 -3.62
C GLU A 453 1.55 -22.14 -2.11
N GLY A 454 2.58 -22.42 -1.31
CA GLY A 454 2.52 -22.36 0.15
C GLY A 454 2.18 -20.96 0.66
N GLN A 455 2.80 -19.92 0.10
CA GLN A 455 2.49 -18.52 0.43
C GLN A 455 1.04 -18.16 0.06
N ALA A 456 0.60 -18.53 -1.13
CA ALA A 456 -0.75 -18.25 -1.58
C ALA A 456 -1.81 -19.08 -0.83
N MET A 457 -1.49 -20.30 -0.40
CA MET A 457 -2.36 -21.13 0.45
C MET A 457 -2.51 -20.54 1.86
N ALA A 458 -1.44 -19.98 2.43
CA ALA A 458 -1.52 -19.26 3.70
C ALA A 458 -2.44 -18.02 3.58
N MET A 459 -2.34 -17.26 2.48
CA MET A 459 -3.26 -16.15 2.18
C MET A 459 -4.70 -16.63 2.05
N ARG A 460 -4.93 -17.70 1.29
CA ARG A 460 -6.26 -18.29 1.10
C ARG A 460 -6.85 -18.79 2.43
N SER A 461 -6.06 -19.47 3.26
CA SER A 461 -6.50 -19.94 4.58
C SER A 461 -7.00 -18.77 5.42
N ALA A 462 -6.19 -17.70 5.53
CA ALA A 462 -6.59 -16.51 6.28
C ALA A 462 -7.86 -15.86 5.71
N LEU A 463 -8.00 -15.79 4.39
CA LEU A 463 -9.20 -15.25 3.75
C LEU A 463 -10.45 -16.10 4.02
N GLU A 464 -10.34 -17.44 3.97
CA GLU A 464 -11.44 -18.36 4.31
C GLU A 464 -11.86 -18.20 5.77
N ASP A 465 -10.90 -18.05 6.70
CA ASP A 465 -11.18 -17.87 8.12
C ASP A 465 -11.89 -16.52 8.37
N ILE A 466 -11.41 -15.44 7.75
CA ILE A 466 -12.03 -14.11 7.81
C ILE A 466 -13.44 -14.14 7.21
N ALA A 467 -13.61 -14.73 6.03
CA ALA A 467 -14.92 -14.81 5.36
C ALA A 467 -15.93 -15.63 6.18
N THR A 468 -15.49 -16.73 6.79
CA THR A 468 -16.34 -17.55 7.66
C THR A 468 -16.76 -16.77 8.91
N SER A 469 -15.82 -16.06 9.55
CA SER A 469 -16.11 -15.23 10.71
C SER A 469 -17.04 -14.05 10.37
N ALA A 470 -16.84 -13.41 9.22
CA ALA A 470 -17.69 -12.33 8.72
C ALA A 470 -19.13 -12.82 8.44
N ALA A 471 -19.28 -14.00 7.83
CA ALA A 471 -20.58 -14.62 7.61
C ALA A 471 -21.30 -14.94 8.92
N ALA A 472 -20.58 -15.45 9.93
CA ALA A 472 -21.12 -15.71 11.26
C ALA A 472 -21.55 -14.42 11.98
N ALA A 473 -20.72 -13.37 11.92
CA ALA A 473 -21.04 -12.06 12.49
C ALA A 473 -22.28 -11.44 11.83
N ALA A 474 -22.38 -11.52 10.50
CA ALA A 474 -23.55 -11.05 9.76
C ALA A 474 -24.83 -11.83 10.12
N ALA A 475 -24.74 -13.16 10.27
CA ALA A 475 -25.86 -14.00 10.69
C ALA A 475 -26.32 -13.62 12.10
N ALA A 476 -25.40 -13.46 13.05
CA ALA A 476 -25.69 -13.05 14.42
C ALA A 476 -26.36 -11.66 14.49
N ALA A 477 -25.90 -10.71 13.67
CA ALA A 477 -26.51 -9.38 13.58
C ALA A 477 -27.92 -9.41 12.96
N SER A 478 -28.19 -10.32 12.01
CA SER A 478 -29.51 -10.47 11.38
C SER A 478 -30.53 -11.18 12.27
N GLY A 479 -30.10 -12.09 13.15
CA GLY A 479 -30.98 -12.77 14.12
C GLY A 479 -31.45 -11.89 15.28
N ALA A 480 -31.01 -10.62 15.34
CA ALA A 480 -31.35 -9.67 16.41
C ALA A 480 -32.41 -8.62 16.00
N ALA A 481 -32.97 -8.68 14.78
CA ALA A 481 -33.92 -7.67 14.30
C ALA A 481 -35.02 -8.25 13.39
N ASP A 482 -36.02 -8.89 13.99
CA ASP A 482 -37.40 -8.78 13.51
C ASP A 482 -37.95 -7.43 14.03
N ASP A 483 -37.75 -6.34 13.28
CA ASP A 483 -38.47 -5.08 13.53
C ASP A 483 -38.97 -4.49 12.21
N GLU A 484 -40.30 -4.36 12.12
CA GLU A 484 -41.13 -4.11 10.94
C GLU A 484 -41.06 -2.66 10.41
N ARG A 485 -39.87 -2.12 10.12
CA ARG A 485 -39.78 -0.80 9.46
C ARG A 485 -39.02 -0.88 8.15
N GLY A 486 -39.82 -0.89 7.07
CA GLY A 486 -39.42 -0.94 5.66
C GLY A 486 -38.56 0.22 5.19
N GLY A 487 -37.31 0.26 5.64
CA GLY A 487 -36.22 0.98 4.99
C GLY A 487 -35.29 -0.02 4.30
N THR A 488 -34.99 0.19 3.03
CA THR A 488 -34.01 -0.60 2.26
C THR A 488 -32.60 -0.42 2.84
N ARG A 489 -32.27 -1.10 3.94
CA ARG A 489 -30.88 -1.30 4.34
C ARG A 489 -30.23 -2.15 3.25
N ARG A 490 -29.32 -1.54 2.47
CA ARG A 490 -28.45 -2.23 1.52
C ARG A 490 -27.76 -3.37 2.29
N ARG A 491 -28.17 -4.61 2.02
CA ARG A 491 -27.62 -5.82 2.66
C ARG A 491 -26.11 -5.76 2.43
N ALA A 492 -25.31 -5.68 3.51
CA ALA A 492 -23.86 -5.66 3.39
C ALA A 492 -23.45 -6.88 2.56
N ALA A 493 -22.66 -6.66 1.50
CA ALA A 493 -22.17 -7.75 0.68
C ALA A 493 -21.36 -8.68 1.59
N THR A 494 -21.81 -9.92 1.76
CA THR A 494 -21.08 -10.91 2.56
C THR A 494 -19.75 -11.19 1.87
N LEU A 495 -18.64 -10.96 2.59
CA LEU A 495 -17.30 -11.31 2.14
C LEU A 495 -17.30 -12.78 1.72
N ARG A 496 -16.84 -13.06 0.51
CA ARG A 496 -16.77 -14.42 -0.03
C ARG A 496 -15.38 -14.99 0.25
N PRO A 497 -15.27 -16.32 0.41
CA PRO A 497 -13.98 -17.00 0.53
C PRO A 497 -13.02 -16.74 -0.63
N GLN A 498 -13.55 -16.51 -1.83
CA GLN A 498 -12.76 -16.13 -3.00
C GLN A 498 -13.00 -14.66 -3.32
N PRO A 499 -11.92 -13.88 -3.50
CA PRO A 499 -12.04 -12.48 -3.84
C PRO A 499 -12.51 -12.35 -5.29
N ARG A 500 -13.12 -11.22 -5.62
CA ARG A 500 -13.41 -10.89 -7.01
C ARG A 500 -12.11 -10.53 -7.73
N ARG A 501 -11.32 -9.66 -7.09
CA ARG A 501 -10.01 -9.20 -7.56
C ARG A 501 -8.99 -9.19 -6.43
N VAL A 502 -7.74 -9.46 -6.79
CA VAL A 502 -6.55 -9.24 -5.97
C VAL A 502 -5.73 -8.11 -6.59
N TYR A 503 -5.67 -6.97 -5.94
CA TYR A 503 -4.84 -5.84 -6.39
C TYR A 503 -3.42 -5.99 -5.87
N GLY A 504 -2.49 -6.32 -6.76
CA GLY A 504 -1.07 -6.51 -6.44
C GLY A 504 -0.23 -5.26 -6.61
N TRP A 505 0.66 -4.98 -5.66
CA TRP A 505 1.73 -3.98 -5.81
C TRP A 505 3.06 -4.45 -5.19
N GLY A 506 4.15 -3.83 -5.65
CA GLY A 506 5.50 -4.22 -5.27
C GLY A 506 6.13 -5.19 -6.28
N LYS A 507 7.44 -5.40 -6.13
CA LYS A 507 8.26 -6.06 -7.16
C LYS A 507 7.84 -7.52 -7.40
N ALA A 508 7.55 -8.28 -6.34
CA ALA A 508 7.19 -9.69 -6.48
C ALA A 508 5.76 -9.85 -7.02
N ALA A 509 4.82 -9.00 -6.62
CA ALA A 509 3.47 -8.99 -7.20
C ALA A 509 3.47 -8.70 -8.71
N GLY A 510 4.45 -7.93 -9.19
CA GLY A 510 4.69 -7.69 -10.62
C GLY A 510 5.22 -8.90 -11.40
N ASP A 511 5.73 -9.92 -10.74
CA ASP A 511 6.24 -11.12 -11.41
C ASP A 511 5.05 -11.98 -11.92
N PRO A 512 4.99 -12.30 -13.23
CA PRO A 512 3.89 -13.07 -13.79
C PRO A 512 3.70 -14.45 -13.15
N SER A 513 4.77 -15.09 -12.69
CA SER A 513 4.70 -16.40 -12.03
C SER A 513 4.04 -16.28 -10.66
N VAL A 514 4.40 -15.25 -9.88
CA VAL A 514 3.73 -14.96 -8.60
C VAL A 514 2.25 -14.64 -8.82
N ALA A 515 1.94 -13.72 -9.75
CA ALA A 515 0.56 -13.35 -10.06
C ALA A 515 -0.28 -14.55 -10.52
N SER A 516 0.29 -15.46 -11.33
CA SER A 516 -0.42 -16.67 -11.79
C SER A 516 -0.71 -17.66 -10.66
N VAL A 517 0.24 -17.87 -9.74
CA VAL A 517 0.03 -18.78 -8.60
C VAL A 517 -0.98 -18.18 -7.62
N VAL A 518 -0.89 -16.87 -7.34
CA VAL A 518 -1.88 -16.19 -6.49
C VAL A 518 -3.28 -16.30 -7.08
N ARG A 519 -3.44 -16.07 -8.40
CA ARG A 519 -4.71 -16.28 -9.10
C ARG A 519 -5.23 -17.70 -8.88
N ASP A 520 -4.39 -18.71 -9.16
CA ASP A 520 -4.82 -20.11 -9.13
C ASP A 520 -5.21 -20.57 -7.73
N VAL A 521 -4.46 -20.14 -6.72
CA VAL A 521 -4.63 -20.58 -5.34
C VAL A 521 -5.70 -19.74 -4.63
N VAL A 522 -5.50 -18.42 -4.55
CA VAL A 522 -6.37 -17.50 -3.79
C VAL A 522 -7.72 -17.31 -4.49
N GLY A 523 -7.74 -17.38 -5.82
CA GLY A 523 -8.93 -17.13 -6.63
C GLY A 523 -9.06 -15.66 -7.05
N GLY A 524 -10.08 -15.40 -7.88
CA GLY A 524 -10.33 -14.09 -8.46
C GLY A 524 -9.31 -13.71 -9.54
N SER A 525 -9.53 -12.55 -10.14
CA SER A 525 -8.57 -11.95 -11.09
C SER A 525 -7.45 -11.24 -10.34
N VAL A 526 -6.21 -11.30 -10.84
CA VAL A 526 -5.08 -10.58 -10.24
C VAL A 526 -4.76 -9.35 -11.07
N VAL A 527 -4.86 -8.17 -10.48
CA VAL A 527 -4.64 -6.89 -11.15
C VAL A 527 -3.41 -6.22 -10.58
N VAL A 528 -2.41 -5.95 -11.41
CA VAL A 528 -1.12 -5.39 -10.99
C VAL A 528 -0.82 -4.13 -11.79
N ALA A 529 -0.14 -3.16 -11.18
CA ALA A 529 0.33 -2.00 -11.92
C ALA A 529 1.40 -2.40 -12.95
N ARG A 530 1.30 -1.89 -14.17
CA ARG A 530 2.29 -2.09 -15.24
C ARG A 530 3.69 -1.65 -14.79
N ASP A 531 3.77 -0.60 -13.99
CA ASP A 531 5.05 -0.14 -13.43
C ASP A 531 5.70 -1.21 -12.54
N ASP A 532 4.91 -2.00 -11.81
CA ASP A 532 5.42 -3.10 -10.99
C ASP A 532 5.79 -4.33 -11.84
N VAL A 533 5.01 -4.65 -12.88
CA VAL A 533 5.38 -5.70 -13.87
C VAL A 533 6.72 -5.39 -14.52
N GLU A 534 6.91 -4.13 -14.92
CA GLU A 534 8.16 -3.69 -15.52
C GLU A 534 9.32 -3.62 -14.51
N ARG A 535 9.06 -3.34 -13.22
CA ARG A 535 10.08 -3.43 -12.15
C ARG A 535 10.47 -4.87 -11.82
N ALA A 536 9.56 -5.82 -12.00
CA ALA A 536 9.84 -7.24 -11.84
C ALA A 536 10.79 -7.74 -12.94
N SER A 537 10.71 -7.16 -14.14
CA SER A 537 11.63 -7.49 -15.22
C SER A 537 13.09 -7.13 -14.85
N GLU A 538 14.04 -8.03 -15.12
CA GLU A 538 15.48 -7.81 -14.88
C GLU A 538 16.09 -6.73 -15.80
N THR A 539 15.29 -6.04 -16.60
CA THR A 539 15.76 -4.96 -17.49
C THR A 539 15.92 -3.65 -16.71
N PRO A 540 17.14 -3.08 -16.58
CA PRO A 540 17.32 -1.79 -15.95
C PRO A 540 16.63 -0.71 -16.80
N LYS A 541 15.79 0.12 -16.17
CA LYS A 541 15.11 1.24 -16.86
C LYS A 541 15.34 2.57 -16.12
N PRO A 542 15.56 3.68 -16.86
CA PRO A 542 16.21 4.88 -16.32
C PRO A 542 15.27 5.97 -15.73
N LEU A 543 13.97 5.74 -15.51
CA LEU A 543 13.04 6.83 -15.15
C LEU A 543 12.41 6.67 -13.76
N PRO A 544 12.21 7.78 -13.00
CA PRO A 544 11.32 7.81 -11.84
C PRO A 544 9.92 7.33 -12.24
N ARG A 545 9.34 6.41 -11.47
CA ARG A 545 7.99 5.90 -11.71
C ARG A 545 7.11 6.11 -10.50
N ALA A 546 5.86 6.49 -10.75
CA ALA A 546 4.89 6.63 -9.68
C ALA A 546 4.70 5.26 -9.00
N ARG A 547 4.86 5.22 -7.68
CA ARG A 547 4.42 4.09 -6.87
C ARG A 547 2.93 4.23 -6.61
N ARG A 548 2.26 3.10 -6.42
CA ARG A 548 0.81 3.08 -6.17
C ARG A 548 0.41 3.80 -4.90
N ALA A 549 1.25 3.74 -3.87
CA ALA A 549 1.07 4.50 -2.63
C ALA A 549 0.95 6.01 -2.90
N MET A 550 1.85 6.62 -3.69
CA MET A 550 1.74 8.04 -4.05
C MET A 550 0.43 8.38 -4.78
N VAL A 551 -0.01 7.52 -5.71
CA VAL A 551 -1.26 7.74 -6.45
C VAL A 551 -2.47 7.67 -5.50
N GLY A 552 -2.48 6.71 -4.59
CA GLY A 552 -3.55 6.59 -3.60
C GLY A 552 -3.54 7.70 -2.56
N ALA A 553 -2.37 8.19 -2.15
CA ALA A 553 -2.25 9.35 -1.29
C ALA A 553 -2.84 10.60 -1.97
N ALA A 554 -2.51 10.85 -3.24
CA ALA A 554 -3.11 11.93 -4.02
C ALA A 554 -4.64 11.80 -4.06
N LEU A 555 -5.16 10.61 -4.41
CA LEU A 555 -6.58 10.32 -4.42
C LEU A 555 -7.27 10.55 -3.07
N TYR A 556 -6.62 10.18 -1.97
CA TYR A 556 -7.14 10.43 -0.63
C TYR A 556 -7.16 11.94 -0.31
N GLY A 557 -6.11 12.68 -0.67
CA GLY A 557 -6.09 14.14 -0.51
C GLY A 557 -7.26 14.82 -1.22
N LEU A 558 -7.56 14.32 -2.41
CA LEU A 558 -8.67 14.79 -3.24
C LEU A 558 -10.04 14.46 -2.65
N PHE A 559 -10.18 13.25 -2.10
CA PHE A 559 -11.36 12.88 -1.34
C PHE A 559 -11.56 13.83 -0.16
N GLU A 560 -10.54 14.11 0.66
CA GLU A 560 -10.67 15.04 1.78
C GLU A 560 -11.03 16.47 1.34
N ALA A 561 -10.61 16.89 0.14
CA ALA A 561 -10.97 18.20 -0.41
C ALA A 561 -12.46 18.30 -0.81
N ASP A 562 -13.08 17.20 -1.27
CA ASP A 562 -14.44 17.23 -1.87
C ASP A 562 -15.49 16.33 -1.17
N ALA A 563 -15.13 15.58 -0.13
CA ALA A 563 -15.96 14.54 0.50
C ALA A 563 -17.37 15.01 0.93
N SER A 564 -17.53 16.28 1.31
CA SER A 564 -18.83 16.82 1.71
C SER A 564 -19.90 16.80 0.62
N ARG A 565 -19.50 16.64 -0.64
CA ARG A 565 -20.38 16.68 -1.81
C ARG A 565 -20.82 15.29 -2.27
N PHE A 566 -20.27 14.22 -1.72
CA PHE A 566 -20.45 12.88 -2.26
C PHE A 566 -20.63 11.82 -1.16
N ASP A 567 -21.53 10.87 -1.40
CA ASP A 567 -21.85 9.80 -0.45
C ASP A 567 -20.79 8.67 -0.42
N SER A 568 -19.85 8.63 -1.37
CA SER A 568 -18.82 7.60 -1.43
C SER A 568 -17.57 8.05 -2.19
N PHE A 569 -16.42 7.46 -1.85
CA PHE A 569 -15.14 7.65 -2.56
C PHE A 569 -15.25 7.47 -4.07
N GLU A 570 -15.93 6.41 -4.48
CA GLU A 570 -16.09 6.04 -5.87
C GLU A 570 -16.87 7.09 -6.62
N ARG A 571 -17.91 7.67 -6.01
CA ARG A 571 -18.66 8.77 -6.63
C ARG A 571 -17.81 10.04 -6.74
N VAL A 572 -16.99 10.36 -5.74
CA VAL A 572 -16.01 11.47 -5.86
C VAL A 572 -15.14 11.23 -7.09
N VAL A 573 -14.59 10.03 -7.23
CA VAL A 573 -13.65 9.72 -8.31
C VAL A 573 -14.34 9.59 -9.67
N GLU A 574 -15.52 8.98 -9.76
CA GLU A 574 -16.31 8.80 -10.98
C GLU A 574 -16.89 10.12 -11.49
N GLN A 575 -17.54 10.90 -10.64
CA GLN A 575 -18.18 12.15 -11.06
C GLN A 575 -17.16 13.25 -11.32
N THR A 576 -16.07 13.29 -10.56
CA THR A 576 -15.06 14.32 -10.75
C THR A 576 -14.11 13.99 -11.90
N TYR A 577 -13.85 12.69 -12.18
CA TYR A 577 -12.77 12.28 -13.11
C TYR A 577 -13.16 11.26 -14.20
N GLY A 578 -14.41 10.80 -14.23
CA GLY A 578 -14.89 9.83 -15.24
C GLY A 578 -14.23 8.45 -15.13
N LEU A 579 -13.61 8.15 -13.99
CA LEU A 579 -12.94 6.88 -13.73
C LEU A 579 -13.96 5.90 -13.14
N ALA A 580 -14.72 5.22 -14.01
CA ALA A 580 -15.58 4.12 -13.60
C ALA A 580 -14.75 3.07 -12.83
N ALA A 581 -15.29 2.57 -11.72
CA ALA A 581 -14.76 1.37 -11.09
C ALA A 581 -14.53 0.30 -12.17
N PRO A 582 -13.47 -0.51 -12.09
CA PRO A 582 -13.22 -1.54 -13.09
C PRO A 582 -14.32 -2.61 -13.04
N HIS A 583 -15.46 -2.34 -13.69
CA HIS A 583 -16.59 -3.23 -13.89
C HIS A 583 -17.36 -2.81 -15.13
N THR A 584 -17.31 -3.63 -16.15
CA THR A 584 -18.55 -4.03 -16.82
C THR A 584 -18.44 -5.53 -17.02
N ASP A 585 -19.42 -6.26 -16.51
CA ASP A 585 -19.60 -7.68 -16.78
C ASP A 585 -19.72 -7.89 -18.29
N VAL A 586 -18.63 -8.30 -18.93
CA VAL A 586 -18.76 -9.00 -20.21
C VAL A 586 -19.10 -10.44 -19.84
N PRO A 587 -20.28 -10.95 -20.20
CA PRO A 587 -20.61 -12.35 -19.93
C PRO A 587 -19.57 -13.23 -20.63
N LEU A 588 -18.82 -14.01 -19.84
CA LEU A 588 -18.00 -15.08 -20.37
C LEU A 588 -18.96 -16.13 -20.95
N SER A 589 -19.17 -16.08 -22.25
CA SER A 589 -19.90 -17.13 -22.97
C SER A 589 -19.19 -18.47 -22.75
N PRO A 590 -19.88 -19.51 -22.25
CA PRO A 590 -19.27 -20.77 -21.86
C PRO A 590 -19.10 -21.70 -23.06
N THR A 591 -18.46 -21.23 -24.13
CA THR A 591 -18.05 -22.09 -25.26
C THR A 591 -16.95 -21.39 -26.05
N SER A 592 -15.70 -21.56 -25.65
CA SER A 592 -14.62 -21.58 -26.64
C SER A 592 -13.47 -22.42 -26.10
N THR A 593 -13.41 -23.64 -26.65
CA THR A 593 -12.16 -24.36 -26.80
C THR A 593 -11.10 -23.41 -27.36
N SER A 594 -9.88 -23.55 -26.82
CA SER A 594 -8.66 -22.85 -27.19
C SER A 594 -8.60 -22.47 -28.67
N SER A 595 -9.06 -21.26 -29.01
CA SER A 595 -8.84 -20.67 -30.31
C SER A 595 -8.69 -19.16 -30.11
N TRP A 596 -7.43 -18.77 -30.21
CA TRP A 596 -6.94 -17.43 -30.06
C TRP A 596 -7.32 -16.62 -31.29
N THR A 597 -8.34 -15.78 -31.21
CA THR A 597 -8.57 -14.70 -32.18
C THR A 597 -8.90 -13.39 -31.48
N PRO A 598 -8.17 -12.29 -31.79
CA PRO A 598 -8.37 -10.99 -31.15
C PRO A 598 -9.57 -10.26 -31.74
N HIS A 599 -10.51 -9.85 -30.89
CA HIS A 599 -11.48 -8.80 -31.26
C HIS A 599 -10.79 -7.42 -31.23
N ALA A 600 -11.12 -6.62 -32.23
CA ALA A 600 -10.31 -5.51 -32.73
C ALA A 600 -10.32 -4.26 -31.85
N ALA A 601 -9.13 -3.80 -31.45
CA ALA A 601 -8.81 -2.37 -31.34
C ALA A 601 -7.93 -2.02 -32.54
N ARG A 602 -8.35 -1.01 -33.34
CA ARG A 602 -7.61 -0.50 -34.51
C ARG A 602 -6.16 -0.19 -34.12
N ARG A 603 -5.22 -1.03 -34.57
CA ARG A 603 -3.77 -0.79 -34.48
C ARG A 603 -3.35 0.30 -35.45
N THR A 604 -2.74 1.37 -34.94
CA THR A 604 -1.71 2.11 -35.67
C THR A 604 -0.55 1.16 -35.98
N ARG A 605 -0.10 1.19 -37.24
CA ARG A 605 0.80 0.24 -37.87
C ARG A 605 2.24 0.45 -37.38
N VAL A 606 2.84 -0.58 -36.78
CA VAL A 606 4.30 -0.71 -36.64
C VAL A 606 4.71 -1.99 -37.37
N GLN A 607 5.63 -1.86 -38.34
CA GLN A 607 6.16 -2.94 -39.17
C GLN A 607 6.95 -3.96 -38.35
N ARG A 608 6.83 -5.25 -38.69
CA ARG A 608 7.73 -6.33 -38.25
C ARG A 608 8.71 -6.68 -39.37
N ASP A 609 9.90 -7.13 -38.99
CA ASP A 609 11.01 -7.57 -39.84
C ASP A 609 10.90 -9.06 -40.24
N ALA A 610 11.73 -9.46 -41.20
CA ALA A 610 11.51 -10.58 -42.13
C ALA A 610 11.77 -12.01 -41.58
N ASN A 611 12.06 -12.21 -40.29
CA ASN A 611 12.66 -13.48 -39.82
C ASN A 611 11.83 -14.36 -38.85
N GLY A 612 10.51 -14.19 -38.78
CA GLY A 612 9.59 -15.30 -38.48
C GLY A 612 9.81 -16.20 -37.25
N ARG A 613 10.37 -15.71 -36.13
CA ARG A 613 10.50 -16.50 -34.88
C ARG A 613 9.31 -16.25 -33.93
N GLN A 614 8.58 -17.31 -33.58
CA GLN A 614 7.54 -17.31 -32.54
C GLN A 614 8.20 -17.29 -31.14
N GLY A 615 8.01 -16.21 -30.41
CA GLY A 615 8.10 -16.19 -28.95
C GLY A 615 6.69 -16.18 -28.37
N SER A 616 6.45 -16.98 -27.33
CA SER A 616 5.19 -17.01 -26.58
C SER A 616 4.98 -15.66 -25.88
N GLU A 617 4.20 -14.78 -26.52
CA GLU A 617 3.88 -13.45 -26.02
C GLU A 617 2.58 -13.56 -25.19
N VAL A 618 2.68 -13.42 -23.87
CA VAL A 618 1.52 -13.30 -22.96
C VAL A 618 0.72 -12.07 -23.42
N ALA A 619 -0.52 -12.28 -23.87
CA ALA A 619 -1.38 -11.20 -24.33
C ALA A 619 -1.89 -10.38 -23.14
N ILE A 620 -1.16 -9.30 -22.83
CA ILE A 620 -1.56 -8.24 -21.91
C ILE A 620 -2.66 -7.43 -22.60
N ASN A 621 -3.87 -7.37 -22.00
CA ASN A 621 -4.92 -6.50 -22.51
C ASN A 621 -4.55 -5.05 -22.19
N VAL A 622 -4.18 -4.30 -23.24
CA VAL A 622 -3.69 -2.92 -23.13
C VAL A 622 -4.89 -1.98 -23.19
N ASP A 623 -5.49 -1.70 -22.04
CA ASP A 623 -6.47 -0.62 -21.90
C ASP A 623 -5.79 0.63 -21.33
N ALA A 624 -6.43 1.80 -21.45
CA ALA A 624 -5.95 3.13 -21.02
C ALA A 624 -5.64 3.26 -19.51
N ARG A 625 -5.70 2.17 -18.76
CA ARG A 625 -5.29 2.01 -17.36
C ARG A 625 -3.94 1.31 -17.38
N ARG A 626 -2.91 1.87 -16.72
CA ARG A 626 -1.57 1.27 -16.58
C ARG A 626 -1.59 0.02 -15.67
N LEU A 627 -2.57 -0.86 -15.82
CA LEU A 627 -2.82 -2.06 -15.05
C LEU A 627 -2.73 -3.27 -15.98
N VAL A 628 -2.30 -4.40 -15.43
CA VAL A 628 -2.22 -5.69 -16.09
C VAL A 628 -3.11 -6.63 -15.28
N GLU A 629 -4.09 -7.25 -15.93
CA GLU A 629 -5.01 -8.20 -15.29
C GLU A 629 -4.71 -9.62 -15.77
N VAL A 630 -4.49 -10.52 -14.82
CA VAL A 630 -4.51 -11.96 -15.02
C VAL A 630 -5.94 -12.41 -14.73
N ALA A 631 -6.63 -12.94 -15.74
CA ALA A 631 -8.02 -13.38 -15.64
C ALA A 631 -8.20 -14.43 -14.54
N ALA A 632 -9.40 -14.53 -13.97
CA ALA A 632 -9.74 -15.49 -12.92
C ALA A 632 -9.44 -16.96 -13.31
N PRO A 633 -9.15 -17.84 -12.34
CA PRO A 633 -8.94 -19.25 -12.61
C PRO A 633 -10.25 -19.93 -13.06
N ASP A 634 -10.12 -21.09 -13.70
CA ASP A 634 -11.29 -21.94 -13.93
C ASP A 634 -11.75 -22.64 -12.63
N ALA A 635 -12.98 -23.17 -12.64
CA ALA A 635 -13.56 -23.82 -11.47
C ALA A 635 -12.78 -25.07 -11.02
N VAL A 636 -12.14 -25.77 -11.96
CA VAL A 636 -11.37 -26.99 -11.67
C VAL A 636 -10.13 -26.67 -10.84
N MET A 637 -9.39 -25.63 -11.23
CA MET A 637 -8.21 -25.18 -10.47
C MET A 637 -8.59 -24.73 -9.06
N VAL A 638 -9.73 -24.05 -8.93
CA VAL A 638 -10.27 -23.66 -7.62
C VAL A 638 -10.53 -24.88 -6.74
N ASP A 639 -11.18 -25.92 -7.28
CA ASP A 639 -11.50 -27.15 -6.54
C ASP A 639 -10.23 -27.91 -6.14
N VAL A 640 -9.24 -28.00 -7.04
CA VAL A 640 -7.94 -28.62 -6.77
C VAL A 640 -7.27 -27.95 -5.57
N TYR A 641 -7.12 -26.62 -5.57
CA TYR A 641 -6.50 -25.94 -4.45
C TYR A 641 -7.35 -25.94 -3.18
N SER A 642 -8.68 -26.09 -3.28
CA SER A 642 -9.54 -26.32 -2.11
C SER A 642 -9.17 -27.63 -1.42
N ALA A 643 -8.92 -28.70 -2.19
CA ALA A 643 -8.48 -29.98 -1.63
C ALA A 643 -7.06 -29.90 -1.04
N LEU A 644 -6.13 -29.24 -1.72
CA LEU A 644 -4.74 -29.08 -1.24
C LEU A 644 -4.64 -28.20 0.02
N LEU A 645 -5.56 -27.25 0.18
CA LEU A 645 -5.58 -26.37 1.35
C LEU A 645 -5.79 -27.14 2.66
N VAL A 646 -6.53 -28.25 2.63
CA VAL A 646 -6.77 -29.10 3.81
C VAL A 646 -5.45 -29.65 4.35
N GLU A 647 -4.60 -30.21 3.49
CA GLU A 647 -3.31 -30.74 3.90
C GLU A 647 -2.33 -29.62 4.26
N HIS A 648 -2.35 -28.49 3.54
CA HIS A 648 -1.57 -27.31 3.91
C HIS A 648 -1.85 -26.85 5.36
N ARG A 649 -3.13 -26.75 5.75
CA ARG A 649 -3.55 -26.40 7.12
C ARG A 649 -3.07 -27.45 8.15
N ARG A 650 -3.15 -28.74 7.80
CA ARG A 650 -2.63 -29.83 8.65
C ARG A 650 -1.13 -29.66 8.89
N LEU A 651 -0.35 -29.46 7.83
CA LEU A 651 1.10 -29.30 7.91
C LEU A 651 1.52 -28.02 8.64
N ALA A 652 0.81 -26.91 8.42
CA ALA A 652 1.02 -25.67 9.18
C ALA A 652 0.81 -25.88 10.69
N THR A 653 -0.25 -26.61 11.07
CA THR A 653 -0.51 -26.98 12.47
C THR A 653 0.60 -27.86 13.05
N VAL A 654 1.09 -28.83 12.28
CA VAL A 654 2.22 -29.71 12.68
C VAL A 654 3.47 -28.88 12.93
N LEU A 655 3.81 -27.97 12.02
CA LEU A 655 4.96 -27.09 12.13
C LEU A 655 4.85 -26.17 13.35
N ALA A 656 3.69 -25.55 13.58
CA ALA A 656 3.43 -24.69 14.73
C ALA A 656 3.58 -25.45 16.06
N LYS A 657 3.01 -26.66 16.19
CA LYS A 657 3.18 -27.51 17.38
C LYS A 657 4.63 -27.93 17.61
N ALA A 658 5.39 -28.12 16.54
CA ALA A 658 6.79 -28.51 16.63
C ALA A 658 7.69 -27.33 17.06
N GLN A 659 7.26 -26.09 16.83
CA GLN A 659 7.93 -24.89 17.33
C GLN A 659 7.76 -24.73 18.86
N THR A 660 6.59 -25.03 19.41
CA THR A 660 6.29 -24.83 20.85
C THR A 660 6.89 -25.91 21.76
N ARG A 661 7.04 -27.16 21.29
CA ARG A 661 7.51 -28.30 22.11
C ARG A 661 8.97 -28.26 22.58
N ASN A 662 9.81 -27.39 22.03
CA ASN A 662 11.21 -27.25 22.44
C ASN A 662 11.48 -25.97 23.27
N GLU A 663 10.44 -25.19 23.59
CA GLU A 663 10.53 -24.04 24.51
C GLU A 663 10.22 -24.42 25.97
N SER A 664 9.74 -25.65 26.21
CA SER A 664 9.58 -26.31 27.52
C SER A 664 10.71 -27.30 27.75
#